data_AF-A0A6V8MT54-F1
#
_entry.id   AF-A0A6V8MT54-F1
#
_cell.length_a   1.000
_cell.length_b   1.000
_cell.length_c   1.000
_cell.angle_alpha   90.00
_cell.angle_beta   90.00
_cell.angle_gamma   90.00
#
_symmetry.space_group_name_H-M   'P 1'
#
loop_
_entity.id
_entity.type
_entity.pdbx_description
1 polymer ?
#
loop_
_entity_poly.entity_id
_entity_poly.type
_entity_poly.pdbx_seq_one_letter_code
_entity_poly.pdbx_strand_id
1 'polypeptide(L)'
;MLSISRGMSAGQAGGYFSREDYYLKEDALERNSCWYGKGAEVLGLRGPVEKEKLHALSAGRDPGTGVQLVVPGYSREGKTGDLIKKHRAGNDATFSAPKSVSIGFVLGVEGIKDAHDAAVAAVLEHMDGHYALYRSPNRVRNGGLLAASFDHATSRNLDPQLHSHVFILNAVLTGEGDWRANWIKPVFQDQKSLGLLYRQALAHELRLRDFPLRVTDRSQMFFELEGIDPRLVEHFSSRRKAIEKQVRNWQKAERFYGVSHAKLYEMAALETRDVKREVTRQDVERIFEKGFAACGTTMPEVKHELEMSRTFDPPVPEYSAPEVVLLAADRLVDKEAVIDRARLLDQAVLISGGQHDIGELNGAVDGGAKGVLRLGPNGKGREYYTTSEIRDVERENLKLVRELSPFKSVTTLEEVRAFVKNEVEKDGFRVSEGQMAQIEKELTGSAPVGAAIGVAGSGKTLAPKIIERFNSEVLRPRGEKHYSINIAFTGKAAQELQRASGRPAWTVDGFLNSYFRGDVRLEKEKADVPRVEAGQEKIVIPAGAQVVLRVDEVSFVGARQARHLLQVVRELQYQGVQTKLQLSGDTRQLQAIQAGDLFRQVLELEKEGVCDVARLNEIRRQRDPELLEVTKTLNREGRLPGENAREALELLKEKGEVFELPHEEMVAAAVKRYRTESMTPAHDQEKAALGEKQSVLLVTSTNADRILLNREIREARIRDGEIGEGVRTRVLVPVPEGSTADCYREGDLILFSGYRGGDGRMQRWGARLNTKGTVSKIDPDKNRVAVTYIFALKDKAGREVTRTVTKNLPAAEMVGKTTAYREDERFFSAGDRIVALKNDRTLHLQNGSLGVIRSIEANGVAQVEFEGRQVALDLNRYSHLDHAYAVTIHKSQGSTVEHSIWFAPVRTGGVERGEFEEGVPRESFGRASYNAFNVAVTRAQYGATVFTNSLADLAREVERVDVKSSSLDREATNKVVPPAVVKLPNGEDGARKEVSEVAPPEVLRRVPGKEKEVMPERTVWSVGEAALGRTEPSMKHPGFDRGAALKSRLDELARVSGHAVKLPDDILPKVRGPALPGRTITVAASRLPVKEIDHGFGK
;
A
#
# COMPACT_ATOMS: atom_id res chain seq x y z
N MET A 1 17.96 10.91 -9.27
CA MET A 1 17.94 10.59 -7.81
C MET A 1 17.91 11.90 -7.04
N LEU A 2 17.31 11.93 -5.84
CA LEU A 2 17.32 13.11 -4.95
C LEU A 2 18.02 12.76 -3.63
N SER A 3 19.02 13.54 -3.25
CA SER A 3 19.67 13.47 -1.94
C SER A 3 19.55 14.78 -1.19
N ILE A 4 19.31 14.74 0.13
CA ILE A 4 19.16 15.96 0.94
C ILE A 4 20.21 16.00 2.04
N SER A 5 20.94 17.12 2.15
CA SER A 5 21.95 17.32 3.19
C SER A 5 21.32 17.62 4.55
N ARG A 6 22.07 17.35 5.63
CA ARG A 6 21.76 17.95 6.94
C ARG A 6 21.82 19.49 6.85
N GLY A 7 21.18 20.15 7.80
CA GLY A 7 21.10 21.62 7.82
C GLY A 7 22.47 22.28 7.79
N MET A 8 22.64 23.25 6.89
CA MET A 8 23.89 23.96 6.65
C MET A 8 23.93 25.31 7.37
N SER A 9 25.14 25.77 7.70
CA SER A 9 25.40 27.13 8.17
C SER A 9 25.58 28.11 7.00
N ALA A 10 25.47 29.41 7.27
CA ALA A 10 25.67 30.44 6.25
C ALA A 10 27.09 30.38 5.63
N GLY A 11 28.12 30.07 6.43
CA GLY A 11 29.50 29.94 5.93
C GLY A 11 29.70 28.76 4.97
N GLN A 12 28.92 27.68 5.15
CA GLN A 12 28.95 26.53 4.24
C GLN A 12 28.28 26.82 2.89
N ALA A 13 27.31 27.74 2.85
CA ALA A 13 26.64 28.15 1.61
C ALA A 13 27.56 28.90 0.63
N GLY A 14 28.69 29.46 1.10
CA GLY A 14 29.68 30.08 0.22
C GLY A 14 30.35 29.10 -0.76
N GLY A 15 30.26 27.79 -0.50
CA GLY A 15 30.83 26.74 -1.36
C GLY A 15 30.12 26.55 -2.70
N TYR A 16 28.88 27.03 -2.88
CA TYR A 16 28.15 26.86 -4.16
C TYR A 16 28.73 27.68 -5.31
N PHE A 17 29.54 28.71 -5.01
CA PHE A 17 30.18 29.57 -6.00
C PHE A 17 31.62 29.14 -6.33
N SER A 18 32.09 27.98 -5.86
CA SER A 18 33.44 27.50 -6.19
C SER A 18 33.55 27.10 -7.67
N ARG A 19 34.57 27.60 -8.37
CA ARG A 19 34.85 27.36 -9.80
C ARG A 19 35.37 25.93 -10.07
N GLU A 20 34.55 24.91 -9.89
CA GLU A 20 34.98 23.50 -10.02
C GLU A 20 34.33 22.74 -11.22
N ASP A 21 33.48 23.37 -12.06
CA ASP A 21 32.77 22.66 -13.15
C ASP A 21 33.24 23.03 -14.56
N TYR A 22 34.08 22.16 -15.11
CA TYR A 22 34.84 22.35 -16.35
C TYR A 22 34.02 22.27 -17.65
N TYR A 23 32.81 21.70 -17.61
CA TYR A 23 31.93 21.51 -18.78
C TYR A 23 30.86 22.59 -18.93
N LEU A 24 30.70 23.42 -17.91
CA LEU A 24 29.80 24.57 -17.92
C LEU A 24 30.65 25.78 -18.35
N LYS A 25 30.36 26.35 -19.54
CA LYS A 25 31.16 27.39 -20.22
C LYS A 25 31.60 28.55 -19.30
N GLU A 26 32.71 29.23 -19.62
CA GLU A 26 33.38 30.27 -18.80
C GLU A 26 32.52 31.49 -18.38
N ASP A 27 31.31 31.70 -18.95
CA ASP A 27 30.26 32.61 -18.42
C ASP A 27 29.40 31.92 -17.31
N ALA A 28 30.03 31.07 -16.51
CA ALA A 28 29.43 29.93 -15.80
C ALA A 28 28.38 30.27 -14.72
N LEU A 29 28.31 31.50 -14.24
CA LEU A 29 27.41 31.89 -13.15
C LEU A 29 26.07 32.47 -13.63
N GLU A 30 26.05 33.10 -14.81
CA GLU A 30 24.85 33.77 -15.34
C GLU A 30 23.80 32.81 -15.92
N ARG A 31 24.21 31.59 -16.30
CA ARG A 31 23.31 30.60 -16.94
C ARG A 31 23.06 29.31 -16.14
N ASN A 32 23.88 29.01 -15.13
CA ASN A 32 23.84 27.72 -14.41
C ASN A 32 23.38 27.86 -12.95
N SER A 33 22.82 29.01 -12.61
CA SER A 33 22.18 29.23 -11.32
C SER A 33 20.87 29.98 -11.52
N CYS A 34 19.84 29.64 -10.75
CA CYS A 34 18.57 30.35 -10.80
C CYS A 34 17.79 30.27 -9.48
N TRP A 35 16.95 31.28 -9.27
CA TRP A 35 16.03 31.36 -8.13
C TRP A 35 14.71 30.66 -8.45
N TYR A 36 14.12 30.03 -7.43
CA TYR A 36 12.85 29.32 -7.52
C TYR A 36 11.91 29.61 -6.35
N GLY A 37 10.62 29.51 -6.64
CA GLY A 37 9.51 29.54 -5.69
C GLY A 37 8.93 30.93 -5.46
N LYS A 38 7.67 30.98 -5.01
CA LYS A 38 6.92 32.22 -4.74
C LYS A 38 7.64 33.18 -3.78
N GLY A 39 8.43 32.64 -2.85
CA GLY A 39 9.25 33.45 -1.94
C GLY A 39 10.33 34.24 -2.69
N ALA A 40 10.92 33.65 -3.73
CA ALA A 40 11.89 34.36 -4.57
C ALA A 40 11.23 35.47 -5.40
N GLU A 41 10.04 35.19 -5.96
CA GLU A 41 9.27 36.15 -6.76
C GLU A 41 8.90 37.41 -5.94
N VAL A 42 8.43 37.23 -4.70
CA VAL A 42 8.06 38.34 -3.81
C VAL A 42 9.27 39.18 -3.42
N LEU A 43 10.45 38.58 -3.30
CA LEU A 43 11.71 39.29 -3.06
C LEU A 43 12.31 39.91 -4.32
N GLY A 44 11.65 39.78 -5.48
CA GLY A 44 12.15 40.29 -6.76
C GLY A 44 13.41 39.57 -7.26
N LEU A 45 13.66 38.35 -6.80
CA LEU A 45 14.82 37.55 -7.19
C LEU A 45 14.53 36.86 -8.53
N ARG A 46 15.16 37.36 -9.60
CA ARG A 46 15.03 36.83 -10.97
C ARG A 46 16.40 36.64 -11.60
N GLY A 47 16.52 35.68 -12.50
CA GLY A 47 17.76 35.40 -13.20
C GLY A 47 18.81 34.69 -12.33
N PRO A 48 20.11 34.88 -12.61
CA PRO A 48 21.18 34.17 -11.93
C PRO A 48 21.30 34.53 -10.44
N VAL A 49 21.83 33.58 -9.68
CA VAL A 49 21.99 33.71 -8.23
C VAL A 49 23.20 34.59 -7.92
N GLU A 50 22.95 35.78 -7.40
CA GLU A 50 24.01 36.66 -6.92
C GLU A 50 24.52 36.22 -5.54
N LYS A 51 25.85 36.23 -5.37
CA LYS A 51 26.53 35.74 -4.15
C LYS A 51 26.14 36.53 -2.91
N GLU A 52 26.03 37.85 -3.05
CA GLU A 52 25.68 38.78 -1.98
C GLU A 52 24.24 38.52 -1.50
N LYS A 53 23.31 38.34 -2.44
CA LYS A 53 21.90 38.04 -2.13
C LYS A 53 21.75 36.68 -1.45
N LEU A 54 22.45 35.64 -1.93
CA LEU A 54 22.44 34.33 -1.29
C LEU A 54 23.03 34.39 0.13
N HIS A 55 24.11 35.15 0.34
CA HIS A 55 24.71 35.31 1.65
C HIS A 55 23.76 36.00 2.63
N ALA A 56 23.10 37.09 2.21
CA ALA A 56 22.10 37.79 3.03
C ALA A 56 20.96 36.86 3.45
N LEU A 57 20.40 36.13 2.49
CA LEU A 57 19.30 35.19 2.74
C LEU A 57 19.74 33.98 3.59
N SER A 58 20.97 33.51 3.43
CA SER A 58 21.56 32.45 4.28
C SER A 58 21.77 32.90 5.73
N ALA A 59 21.88 34.20 5.97
CA ALA A 59 21.85 34.79 7.30
C ALA A 59 20.41 35.08 7.81
N GLY A 60 19.40 34.73 7.02
CA GLY A 60 17.99 34.96 7.31
C GLY A 60 17.56 36.42 7.15
N ARG A 61 18.19 37.18 6.25
CA ARG A 61 17.89 38.60 6.00
C ARG A 61 17.43 38.85 4.58
N ASP A 62 16.54 39.82 4.44
CA ASP A 62 16.12 40.37 3.16
C ASP A 62 17.34 41.01 2.46
N PRO A 63 17.63 40.67 1.20
CA PRO A 63 18.79 41.19 0.48
C PRO A 63 18.64 42.66 0.07
N GLY A 64 17.43 43.19 -0.08
CA GLY A 64 17.16 44.58 -0.43
C GLY A 64 17.02 45.49 0.79
N THR A 65 16.27 45.04 1.80
CA THR A 65 15.94 45.88 2.97
C THR A 65 16.82 45.60 4.20
N GLY A 66 17.51 44.46 4.24
CA GLY A 66 18.29 44.02 5.41
C GLY A 66 17.44 43.53 6.59
N VAL A 67 16.10 43.55 6.48
CA VAL A 67 15.17 43.12 7.52
C VAL A 67 15.36 41.63 7.82
N GLN A 68 15.31 41.26 9.10
CA GLN A 68 15.42 39.86 9.51
C GLN A 68 14.14 39.10 9.13
N LEU A 69 14.25 38.16 8.20
CA LEU A 69 13.15 37.31 7.74
C LEU A 69 12.82 36.19 8.74
N VAL A 70 13.83 35.61 9.37
CA VAL A 70 13.65 34.49 10.30
C VAL A 70 14.46 34.71 11.56
N VAL A 71 13.79 34.69 12.71
CA VAL A 71 14.44 34.85 14.02
C VAL A 71 15.36 33.65 14.29
N PRO A 72 16.65 33.88 14.58
CA PRO A 72 17.60 32.82 14.88
C PRO A 72 17.35 32.23 16.28
N GLY A 73 17.55 30.92 16.42
CA GLY A 73 17.48 30.25 17.72
C GLY A 73 18.73 30.51 18.55
N TYR A 74 18.64 30.26 19.86
CA TYR A 74 19.78 30.33 20.78
C TYR A 74 19.97 28.98 21.47
N SER A 75 21.22 28.54 21.62
CA SER A 75 21.57 27.34 22.39
C SER A 75 22.72 27.64 23.33
N ARG A 76 22.70 27.07 24.54
CA ARG A 76 23.81 27.21 25.48
C ARG A 76 24.97 26.32 25.07
N GLU A 77 26.17 26.88 25.01
CA GLU A 77 27.39 26.13 24.76
C GLU A 77 27.72 25.22 25.95
N GLY A 78 28.01 23.94 25.70
CA GLY A 78 28.17 22.93 26.75
C GLY A 78 29.39 23.10 27.67
N LYS A 79 30.32 24.01 27.34
CA LYS A 79 31.54 24.27 28.13
C LYS A 79 31.51 25.60 28.89
N THR A 80 30.94 26.64 28.30
CA THR A 80 30.97 28.03 28.80
C THR A 80 29.62 28.49 29.34
N GLY A 81 28.52 27.86 28.92
CA GLY A 81 27.15 28.26 29.28
C GLY A 81 26.61 29.44 28.46
N ASP A 82 27.41 30.00 27.55
CA ASP A 82 27.07 31.16 26.73
C ASP A 82 25.98 30.85 25.70
N LEU A 83 25.10 31.83 25.45
CA LEU A 83 24.05 31.73 24.43
C LEU A 83 24.67 31.92 23.04
N ILE A 84 24.89 30.80 22.33
CA ILE A 84 25.30 30.82 20.93
C ILE A 84 24.07 30.95 20.03
N LYS A 85 24.10 31.96 19.19
CA LYS A 85 23.13 32.19 18.12
C LYS A 85 23.26 31.08 17.06
N LYS A 86 22.23 30.25 16.93
CA LYS A 86 22.18 29.13 15.99
C LYS A 86 21.17 29.43 14.89
N HIS A 87 21.65 30.00 13.78
CA HIS A 87 20.86 30.12 12.56
C HIS A 87 21.21 28.96 11.61
N ARG A 88 20.20 28.17 11.25
CA ARG A 88 20.31 27.21 10.14
C ARG A 88 19.94 27.95 8.86
N ALA A 89 20.87 28.02 7.91
CA ALA A 89 20.69 28.74 6.64
C ALA A 89 19.71 28.03 5.70
N GLY A 90 19.83 26.70 5.62
CA GLY A 90 19.02 25.91 4.69
C GLY A 90 19.47 24.45 4.61
N ASN A 91 18.98 23.76 3.58
CA ASN A 91 19.27 22.38 3.26
C ASN A 91 19.57 22.26 1.76
N ASP A 92 20.60 21.51 1.41
CA ASP A 92 20.91 21.22 0.01
C ASP A 92 20.11 20.01 -0.46
N ALA A 93 19.45 20.13 -1.61
CA ALA A 93 18.71 19.08 -2.28
C ALA A 93 19.34 18.83 -3.65
N THR A 94 20.13 17.76 -3.78
CA THR A 94 20.86 17.44 -5.00
C THR A 94 20.04 16.52 -5.90
N PHE A 95 19.69 17.01 -7.09
CA PHE A 95 19.02 16.25 -8.16
C PHE A 95 20.06 15.69 -9.12
N SER A 96 20.26 14.38 -9.15
CA SER A 96 21.23 13.74 -10.05
C SER A 96 20.55 12.97 -11.18
N ALA A 97 20.90 13.27 -12.43
CA ALA A 97 20.40 12.59 -13.61
C ALA A 97 20.93 11.14 -13.70
N PRO A 98 20.24 10.23 -14.44
CA PRO A 98 20.78 8.93 -14.81
C PRO A 98 22.15 9.04 -15.49
N LYS A 99 22.91 7.95 -15.46
CA LYS A 99 24.29 7.96 -15.95
C LYS A 99 24.32 8.11 -17.48
N SER A 100 23.41 7.46 -18.21
CA SER A 100 23.30 7.64 -19.66
C SER A 100 22.99 9.10 -20.03
N VAL A 101 22.11 9.75 -19.28
CA VAL A 101 21.75 11.16 -19.50
C VAL A 101 22.95 12.07 -19.24
N SER A 102 23.73 11.77 -18.20
CA SER A 102 24.99 12.47 -17.91
C SER A 102 26.04 12.26 -19.00
N ILE A 103 26.13 11.05 -19.56
CA ILE A 103 26.99 10.75 -20.71
C ILE A 103 26.57 11.56 -21.94
N GLY A 104 25.28 11.57 -22.27
CA GLY A 104 24.77 12.39 -23.38
C GLY A 104 25.05 13.88 -23.20
N PHE A 105 24.96 14.39 -21.96
CA PHE A 105 25.29 15.78 -21.65
C PHE A 105 26.76 16.10 -21.94
N VAL A 106 27.72 15.28 -21.47
CA VAL A 106 29.15 15.54 -21.71
C VAL A 106 29.56 15.35 -23.18
N LEU A 107 28.80 14.55 -23.95
CA LEU A 107 28.94 14.44 -25.40
C LEU A 107 28.43 15.70 -26.14
N GLY A 108 27.76 16.62 -25.43
CA GLY A 108 27.19 17.83 -26.02
C GLY A 108 26.00 17.54 -26.92
N VAL A 109 25.16 16.57 -26.55
CA VAL A 109 23.89 16.27 -27.23
C VAL A 109 22.85 17.32 -26.82
N GLU A 110 22.26 18.01 -27.81
CA GLU A 110 21.32 19.11 -27.56
C GLU A 110 20.03 18.64 -26.88
N GLY A 111 19.44 19.49 -26.02
CA GLY A 111 18.17 19.23 -25.34
C GLY A 111 18.25 18.43 -24.02
N ILE A 112 19.39 17.78 -23.72
CA ILE A 112 19.55 17.02 -22.46
C ILE A 112 19.55 17.95 -21.23
N LYS A 113 20.30 19.05 -21.28
CA LYS A 113 20.36 20.02 -20.18
C LYS A 113 18.99 20.67 -19.96
N ASP A 114 18.32 21.07 -21.03
CA ASP A 114 16.99 21.68 -20.96
C ASP A 114 15.96 20.73 -20.36
N ALA A 115 16.03 19.43 -20.69
CA ALA A 115 15.17 18.41 -20.09
C ALA A 115 15.42 18.24 -18.59
N HIS A 116 16.69 18.27 -18.16
CA HIS A 116 17.07 18.23 -16.75
C HIS A 116 16.57 19.45 -15.98
N ASP A 117 16.75 20.64 -16.53
CA ASP A 117 16.34 21.90 -15.89
C ASP A 117 14.82 22.00 -15.76
N ALA A 118 14.09 21.62 -16.81
CA ALA A 118 12.64 21.54 -16.78
C ALA A 118 12.15 20.52 -15.74
N ALA A 119 12.81 19.37 -15.62
CA ALA A 119 12.48 18.36 -14.62
C ALA A 119 12.74 18.83 -13.19
N VAL A 120 13.84 19.55 -12.94
CA VAL A 120 14.12 20.17 -11.63
C VAL A 120 13.07 21.22 -11.32
N ALA A 121 12.76 22.11 -12.26
CA ALA A 121 11.75 23.15 -12.10
C ALA A 121 10.36 22.58 -11.76
N ALA A 122 9.92 21.53 -12.48
CA ALA A 122 8.62 20.88 -12.23
C ALA A 122 8.52 20.27 -10.83
N VAL A 123 9.61 19.70 -10.29
CA VAL A 123 9.62 19.20 -8.91
C VAL A 123 9.64 20.35 -7.91
N LEU A 124 10.36 21.45 -8.18
CA LEU A 124 10.37 22.61 -7.30
C LEU A 124 9.02 23.32 -7.25
N GLU A 125 8.29 23.37 -8.36
CA GLU A 125 6.90 23.86 -8.40
C GLU A 125 5.98 22.99 -7.53
N HIS A 126 6.11 21.65 -7.63
CA HIS A 126 5.41 20.74 -6.72
C HIS A 126 5.82 20.95 -5.25
N MET A 127 7.10 21.19 -4.97
CA MET A 127 7.57 21.48 -3.62
C MET A 127 7.04 22.81 -3.09
N ASP A 128 6.91 23.84 -3.93
CA ASP A 128 6.30 25.12 -3.58
C ASP A 128 4.81 24.97 -3.25
N GLY A 129 4.10 24.12 -3.98
CA GLY A 129 2.68 23.82 -3.75
C GLY A 129 2.38 23.00 -2.48
N HIS A 130 3.31 22.16 -2.02
CA HIS A 130 3.00 21.14 -1.00
C HIS A 130 4.03 20.95 0.13
N TYR A 131 5.26 21.46 0.00
CA TYR A 131 6.37 21.20 0.91
C TYR A 131 7.02 22.44 1.53
N ALA A 132 6.65 23.65 1.10
CA ALA A 132 7.07 24.91 1.70
C ALA A 132 6.33 25.18 3.02
N LEU A 133 6.57 24.35 4.03
CA LEU A 133 5.76 24.28 5.23
C LEU A 133 6.30 25.15 6.37
N TYR A 134 5.42 25.75 7.17
CA TYR A 134 5.79 26.49 8.37
C TYR A 134 4.88 26.16 9.56
N ARG A 135 5.40 26.34 10.77
CA ARG A 135 4.64 26.11 12.02
C ARG A 135 3.84 27.35 12.41
N SER A 136 2.57 27.11 12.75
CA SER A 136 1.68 28.03 13.45
C SER A 136 1.21 27.38 14.76
N PRO A 137 0.65 28.13 15.74
CA PRO A 137 0.45 27.66 17.12
C PRO A 137 -0.15 26.25 17.27
N ASN A 138 -1.08 25.85 16.38
CA ASN A 138 -1.75 24.54 16.44
C ASN A 138 -1.67 23.72 15.13
N ARG A 139 -0.96 24.20 14.10
CA ARG A 139 -0.94 23.52 12.79
C ARG A 139 0.27 23.88 11.95
N VAL A 140 0.58 23.02 10.99
CA VAL A 140 1.52 23.31 9.91
C VAL A 140 0.73 23.79 8.69
N ARG A 141 1.16 24.89 8.07
CA ARG A 141 0.55 25.47 6.86
C ARG A 141 1.57 25.48 5.73
N ASN A 142 1.08 25.44 4.50
CA ASN A 142 1.92 25.69 3.33
C ASN A 142 2.08 27.19 3.09
N GLY A 143 3.24 27.58 2.58
CA GLY A 143 3.63 28.93 2.20
C GLY A 143 4.34 28.92 0.84
N GLY A 144 5.16 29.94 0.59
CA GLY A 144 6.00 30.05 -0.60
C GLY A 144 7.43 29.57 -0.35
N LEU A 145 7.92 28.72 -1.24
CA LEU A 145 9.29 28.22 -1.29
C LEU A 145 10.25 29.34 -1.65
N LEU A 146 11.46 29.29 -1.09
CA LEU A 146 12.59 30.09 -1.48
C LEU A 146 13.79 29.15 -1.67
N ALA A 147 14.23 29.00 -2.91
CA ALA A 147 15.32 28.10 -3.27
C ALA A 147 16.23 28.69 -4.36
N ALA A 148 17.48 28.25 -4.37
CA ALA A 148 18.47 28.57 -5.39
C ALA A 148 19.07 27.29 -5.96
N SER A 149 19.11 27.12 -7.28
CA SER A 149 19.80 25.99 -7.92
C SER A 149 21.19 26.37 -8.41
N PHE A 150 22.08 25.38 -8.45
CA PHE A 150 23.41 25.45 -9.05
C PHE A 150 23.68 24.14 -9.79
N ASP A 151 23.98 24.21 -11.09
CA ASP A 151 24.20 23.03 -11.91
C ASP A 151 25.66 22.62 -11.97
N HIS A 152 25.87 21.32 -12.03
CA HIS A 152 27.17 20.65 -12.01
C HIS A 152 27.18 19.49 -13.02
N ALA A 153 28.35 19.18 -13.58
CA ALA A 153 28.48 18.25 -14.72
C ALA A 153 29.34 17.01 -14.42
N THR A 154 30.18 17.07 -13.40
CA THR A 154 31.15 16.01 -13.09
C THR A 154 31.02 15.50 -11.66
N SER A 155 31.26 14.20 -11.47
CA SER A 155 31.35 13.62 -10.13
C SER A 155 32.69 13.96 -9.49
N ARG A 156 32.82 13.72 -8.17
CA ARG A 156 34.11 13.84 -7.49
C ARG A 156 35.18 12.88 -7.99
N ASN A 157 34.78 11.76 -8.59
CA ASN A 157 35.69 10.80 -9.23
C ASN A 157 35.96 11.18 -10.70
N LEU A 158 35.54 12.38 -11.13
CA LEU A 158 35.64 12.87 -12.49
C LEU A 158 34.88 11.99 -13.48
N ASP A 159 33.79 11.33 -13.05
CA ASP A 159 32.86 10.65 -13.96
C ASP A 159 31.82 11.66 -14.51
N PRO A 160 31.21 11.45 -15.69
CA PRO A 160 30.06 12.22 -16.14
C PRO A 160 28.91 12.14 -15.12
N GLN A 161 28.46 13.28 -14.59
CA GLN A 161 27.34 13.33 -13.63
C GLN A 161 26.65 14.68 -13.72
N LEU A 162 25.60 14.78 -14.52
CA LEU A 162 24.74 15.96 -14.54
C LEU A 162 23.90 15.99 -13.26
N HIS A 163 24.03 17.06 -12.47
CA HIS A 163 23.26 17.23 -11.26
C HIS A 163 23.05 18.71 -10.90
N SER A 164 21.97 19.00 -10.17
CA SER A 164 21.69 20.34 -9.63
C SER A 164 21.67 20.31 -8.12
N HIS A 165 22.46 21.18 -7.49
CA HIS A 165 22.40 21.50 -6.08
C HIS A 165 21.32 22.55 -5.86
N VAL A 166 20.19 22.17 -5.28
CA VAL A 166 19.12 23.11 -4.94
C VAL A 166 19.18 23.44 -3.45
N PHE A 167 19.67 24.63 -3.14
CA PHE A 167 19.70 25.12 -1.77
C PHE A 167 18.33 25.66 -1.36
N ILE A 168 17.61 24.88 -0.56
CA ILE A 168 16.31 25.25 0.01
C ILE A 168 16.57 26.08 1.26
N LEU A 169 16.19 27.35 1.22
CA LEU A 169 16.43 28.25 2.32
C LEU A 169 15.50 27.97 3.50
N ASN A 170 15.99 28.26 4.71
CA ASN A 170 15.23 28.12 5.94
C ASN A 170 14.28 29.30 6.17
N ALA A 171 13.63 29.78 5.10
CA ALA A 171 12.69 30.89 5.09
C ALA A 171 11.53 30.53 4.15
N VAL A 172 10.31 30.66 4.66
CA VAL A 172 9.06 30.40 3.93
C VAL A 172 8.19 31.64 4.02
N LEU A 173 7.67 32.07 2.87
CA LEU A 173 6.70 33.15 2.78
C LEU A 173 5.34 32.63 3.25
N THR A 174 4.79 33.20 4.31
CA THR A 174 3.48 32.82 4.82
C THR A 174 2.36 33.42 3.96
N GLY A 175 1.15 32.84 4.03
CA GLY A 175 -0.01 33.41 3.34
C GLY A 175 -0.45 34.80 3.83
N GLU A 176 0.11 35.27 4.94
CA GLU A 176 -0.12 36.62 5.51
C GLU A 176 0.93 37.63 5.01
N GLY A 177 1.91 37.20 4.21
CA GLY A 177 3.03 38.03 3.73
C GLY A 177 4.25 38.05 4.64
N ASP A 178 4.13 37.52 5.86
CA ASP A 178 5.26 37.38 6.81
C ASP A 178 6.20 36.23 6.44
N TRP A 179 7.37 36.20 7.08
CA TRP A 179 8.37 35.14 6.91
C TRP A 179 8.51 34.27 8.15
N ARG A 180 8.65 32.95 7.94
CA ARG A 180 8.88 31.97 9.02
C ARG A 180 9.91 30.93 8.65
N ALA A 181 10.43 30.24 9.67
CA ALA A 181 11.38 29.15 9.47
C ALA A 181 10.74 27.96 8.73
N ASN A 182 11.48 27.39 7.77
CA ASN A 182 11.03 26.26 6.98
C ASN A 182 10.98 24.97 7.82
N TRP A 183 9.80 24.36 7.89
CA TRP A 183 9.57 23.05 8.48
C TRP A 183 9.92 21.94 7.47
N ILE A 184 11.22 21.75 7.25
CA ILE A 184 11.79 20.83 6.23
C ILE A 184 11.51 19.33 6.45
N LYS A 185 10.94 18.93 7.61
CA LYS A 185 10.79 17.51 7.98
C LYS A 185 10.05 16.69 6.90
N PRO A 186 8.94 17.17 6.29
CA PRO A 186 8.24 16.43 5.25
C PRO A 186 9.06 16.20 3.98
N VAL A 187 9.96 17.10 3.62
CA VAL A 187 10.87 16.91 2.48
C VAL A 187 11.80 15.71 2.72
N PHE A 188 12.31 15.54 3.95
CA PHE A 188 13.10 14.36 4.30
C PHE A 188 12.26 13.08 4.35
N GLN A 189 11.01 13.18 4.83
CA GLN A 189 10.07 12.05 4.89
C GLN A 189 9.67 11.56 3.50
N ASP A 190 9.60 12.46 2.51
CA ASP A 190 9.16 12.16 1.15
C ASP A 190 10.31 12.30 0.12
N GLN A 191 11.57 12.28 0.56
CA GLN A 191 12.76 12.42 -0.30
C GLN A 191 12.75 11.44 -1.48
N LYS A 192 12.30 10.20 -1.25
CA LYS A 192 12.21 9.17 -2.30
C LYS A 192 11.10 9.44 -3.28
N SER A 193 9.95 9.88 -2.79
CA SER A 193 8.80 10.27 -3.61
C SER A 193 9.14 11.47 -4.48
N LEU A 194 9.80 12.50 -3.92
CA LEU A 194 10.32 13.65 -4.67
C LEU A 194 11.39 13.21 -5.69
N GLY A 195 12.28 12.29 -5.33
CA GLY A 195 13.24 11.71 -6.26
C GLY A 195 12.60 10.89 -7.38
N LEU A 196 11.48 10.23 -7.12
CA LEU A 196 10.68 9.49 -8.09
C LEU A 196 9.97 10.45 -9.05
N LEU A 197 9.37 11.53 -8.53
CA LEU A 197 8.81 12.63 -9.33
C LEU A 197 9.85 13.28 -10.25
N TYR A 198 11.08 13.51 -9.77
CA TYR A 198 12.16 13.99 -10.63
C TYR A 198 12.44 13.05 -11.81
N ARG A 199 12.50 11.73 -11.57
CA ARG A 199 12.72 10.76 -12.65
C ARG A 199 11.54 10.69 -13.62
N GLN A 200 10.31 10.78 -13.11
CA GLN A 200 9.11 10.92 -13.94
C GLN A 200 9.20 12.16 -14.85
N ALA A 201 9.49 13.33 -14.27
CA ALA A 201 9.57 14.58 -15.02
C ALA A 201 10.70 14.53 -16.05
N LEU A 202 11.88 14.04 -15.67
CA LEU A 202 13.00 13.90 -16.60
C LEU A 202 12.68 12.95 -17.75
N ALA A 203 12.04 11.80 -17.48
CA ALA A 203 11.61 10.88 -18.52
C ALA A 203 10.59 11.54 -19.47
N HIS A 204 9.64 12.32 -18.93
CA HIS A 204 8.67 13.06 -19.72
C HIS A 204 9.35 14.11 -20.62
N GLU A 205 10.20 14.95 -20.05
CA GLU A 205 10.91 16.01 -20.76
C GLU A 205 11.87 15.48 -21.83
N LEU A 206 12.51 14.34 -21.59
CA LEU A 206 13.35 13.67 -22.60
C LEU A 206 12.51 13.13 -23.76
N ARG A 207 11.35 12.51 -23.49
CA ARG A 207 10.46 12.03 -24.55
C ARG A 207 9.85 13.16 -25.38
N LEU A 208 9.51 14.29 -24.75
CA LEU A 208 9.07 15.50 -25.48
C LEU A 208 10.15 16.07 -26.42
N ARG A 209 11.41 15.68 -26.22
CA ARG A 209 12.56 16.05 -27.06
C ARG A 209 13.08 14.86 -27.89
N ASP A 210 12.20 13.89 -28.16
CA ASP A 210 12.41 12.74 -29.04
C ASP A 210 13.52 11.77 -28.58
N PHE A 211 13.86 11.74 -27.29
CA PHE A 211 14.81 10.76 -26.78
C PHE A 211 14.10 9.43 -26.45
N PRO A 212 14.47 8.31 -27.12
CA PRO A 212 14.00 7.00 -26.73
C PRO A 212 14.58 6.58 -25.37
N LEU A 213 13.75 6.01 -24.52
CA LEU A 213 14.09 5.61 -23.16
C LEU A 213 13.83 4.12 -22.96
N ARG A 214 14.77 3.44 -22.31
CA ARG A 214 14.62 2.08 -21.82
C ARG A 214 14.51 2.08 -20.30
N VAL A 215 13.36 1.68 -19.77
CA VAL A 215 13.11 1.50 -18.34
C VAL A 215 13.84 0.25 -17.87
N THR A 216 14.81 0.44 -16.97
CA THR A 216 15.61 -0.66 -16.38
C THR A 216 14.97 -1.22 -15.11
N ASP A 217 14.21 -0.41 -14.39
CA ASP A 217 13.43 -0.82 -13.21
C ASP A 217 12.23 0.13 -13.07
N ARG A 218 11.05 -0.35 -13.45
CA ARG A 218 9.80 0.42 -13.39
C ARG A 218 9.39 0.69 -11.95
N SER A 219 9.67 -0.22 -11.02
CA SER A 219 9.33 -0.05 -9.60
C SER A 219 10.03 1.18 -9.00
N GLN A 220 11.15 1.60 -9.59
CA GLN A 220 11.93 2.77 -9.21
C GLN A 220 11.92 3.91 -10.21
N MET A 221 11.27 3.74 -11.35
CA MET A 221 11.44 4.64 -12.50
C MET A 221 12.92 4.86 -12.83
N PHE A 222 13.74 3.80 -12.74
CA PHE A 222 15.07 3.85 -13.33
C PHE A 222 14.97 3.57 -14.81
N PHE A 223 15.63 4.40 -15.59
CA PHE A 223 15.68 4.32 -17.04
C PHE A 223 17.05 4.82 -17.50
N GLU A 224 17.44 4.40 -18.71
CA GLU A 224 18.59 4.92 -19.42
C GLU A 224 18.13 5.32 -20.85
N LEU A 225 18.91 6.16 -21.51
CA LEU A 225 18.72 6.52 -22.93
C LEU A 225 19.01 5.30 -23.80
N GLU A 226 18.17 5.04 -24.80
CA GLU A 226 18.55 4.09 -25.86
C GLU A 226 19.70 4.67 -26.69
N GLY A 227 20.56 3.81 -27.25
CA GLY A 227 21.77 4.24 -27.98
C GLY A 227 23.01 4.46 -27.10
N ILE A 228 22.92 4.29 -25.77
CA ILE A 228 24.11 4.21 -24.90
C ILE A 228 24.31 2.77 -24.45
N ASP A 229 25.48 2.21 -24.80
CA ASP A 229 25.88 0.87 -24.38
C ASP A 229 25.91 0.76 -22.84
N PRO A 230 25.25 -0.23 -22.23
CA PRO A 230 25.30 -0.49 -20.79
C PRO A 230 26.73 -0.59 -20.22
N ARG A 231 27.70 -1.04 -21.03
CA ARG A 231 29.13 -1.10 -20.64
C ARG A 231 29.70 0.28 -20.33
N LEU A 232 29.31 1.32 -21.06
CA LEU A 232 29.72 2.71 -20.79
C LEU A 232 29.11 3.22 -19.49
N VAL A 233 27.82 2.97 -19.27
CA VAL A 233 27.13 3.30 -18.01
C VAL A 233 27.82 2.64 -16.84
N GLU A 234 28.17 1.36 -16.98
CA GLU A 234 28.86 0.58 -15.97
C GLU A 234 30.31 1.08 -15.73
N HIS A 235 31.04 1.46 -16.78
CA HIS A 235 32.41 1.99 -16.69
C HIS A 235 32.44 3.32 -15.94
N PHE A 236 31.60 4.28 -16.35
CA PHE A 236 31.49 5.61 -15.75
C PHE A 236 30.68 5.65 -14.44
N SER A 237 30.40 4.49 -13.87
CA SER A 237 29.82 4.32 -12.53
C SER A 237 30.88 3.92 -11.49
N SER A 238 32.14 4.35 -11.68
CA SER A 238 33.28 4.00 -10.84
C SER A 238 33.03 4.32 -9.35
N ARG A 239 32.42 5.47 -9.08
CA ARG A 239 32.04 5.89 -7.73
C ARG A 239 31.07 4.93 -7.05
N ARG A 240 30.01 4.54 -7.75
CA ARG A 240 29.00 3.60 -7.25
C ARG A 240 29.63 2.23 -7.01
N LYS A 241 30.47 1.76 -7.94
CA LYS A 241 31.22 0.50 -7.79
C LYS A 241 32.12 0.49 -6.56
N ALA A 242 32.82 1.60 -6.27
CA ALA A 242 33.66 1.72 -5.07
C ALA A 242 32.83 1.62 -3.79
N ILE A 243 31.68 2.31 -3.73
CA ILE A 243 30.75 2.23 -2.60
C ILE A 243 30.21 0.81 -2.45
N GLU A 244 29.69 0.22 -3.52
CA GLU A 244 29.15 -1.15 -3.50
C GLU A 244 30.22 -2.20 -3.16
N LYS A 245 31.45 -2.01 -3.62
CA LYS A 245 32.58 -2.87 -3.24
C LYS A 245 32.87 -2.75 -1.75
N GLN A 246 32.88 -1.53 -1.21
CA GLN A 246 33.11 -1.34 0.22
C GLN A 246 31.97 -1.89 1.08
N VAL A 247 30.73 -1.68 0.65
CA VAL A 247 29.56 -2.29 1.29
C VAL A 247 29.66 -3.81 1.26
N ARG A 248 30.02 -4.41 0.11
CA ARG A 248 30.25 -5.85 0.00
C ARG A 248 31.41 -6.32 0.88
N ASN A 249 32.48 -5.55 1.00
CA ASN A 249 33.60 -5.86 1.89
C ASN A 249 33.13 -5.85 3.34
N TRP A 250 32.32 -4.87 3.75
CA TRP A 250 31.74 -4.85 5.09
C TRP A 250 30.78 -5.99 5.33
N GLN A 251 29.92 -6.33 4.36
CA GLN A 251 29.03 -7.49 4.44
C GLN A 251 29.83 -8.80 4.59
N LYS A 252 30.86 -9.01 3.76
CA LYS A 252 31.76 -10.18 3.84
C LYS A 252 32.58 -10.22 5.12
N ALA A 253 32.94 -9.06 5.66
CA ALA A 253 33.67 -8.94 6.92
C ALA A 253 32.74 -8.84 8.13
N GLU A 254 31.44 -9.11 7.97
CA GLU A 254 30.47 -9.15 9.07
C GLU A 254 30.35 -7.80 9.84
N ARG A 255 30.57 -6.66 9.16
CA ARG A 255 30.53 -5.29 9.72
C ARG A 255 29.25 -4.52 9.36
N PHE A 256 28.78 -3.70 10.29
CA PHE A 256 27.65 -2.75 10.14
C PHE A 256 26.27 -3.39 9.84
N TYR A 257 26.01 -4.58 10.38
CA TYR A 257 24.70 -5.23 10.33
C TYR A 257 23.64 -4.44 11.11
N GLY A 258 22.43 -4.30 10.55
CA GLY A 258 21.34 -3.53 11.15
C GLY A 258 21.38 -2.01 10.86
N VAL A 259 22.49 -1.51 10.29
CA VAL A 259 22.55 -0.17 9.69
C VAL A 259 21.77 -0.19 8.38
N SER A 260 20.92 0.81 8.14
CA SER A 260 20.13 0.83 6.91
C SER A 260 21.03 0.89 5.69
N HIS A 261 20.55 0.29 4.59
CA HIS A 261 21.25 0.32 3.31
C HIS A 261 21.67 1.74 2.91
N ALA A 262 20.78 2.73 3.06
CA ALA A 262 21.09 4.14 2.76
C ALA A 262 22.21 4.69 3.66
N LYS A 263 22.19 4.39 4.97
CA LYS A 263 23.20 4.86 5.91
C LYS A 263 24.55 4.15 5.70
N LEU A 264 24.49 2.86 5.38
CA LEU A 264 25.63 2.04 5.02
C LEU A 264 26.31 2.58 3.76
N TYR A 265 25.53 2.92 2.72
CA TYR A 265 26.05 3.54 1.51
C TYR A 265 26.58 4.96 1.75
N GLU A 266 25.96 5.76 2.63
CA GLU A 266 26.48 7.08 3.05
C GLU A 266 27.84 6.94 3.75
N MET A 267 27.96 5.99 4.68
CA MET A 267 29.22 5.69 5.38
C MET A 267 30.28 5.18 4.41
N ALA A 268 29.93 4.23 3.55
CA ALA A 268 30.83 3.70 2.54
C ALA A 268 31.28 4.82 1.59
N ALA A 269 30.37 5.71 1.22
CA ALA A 269 30.70 6.89 0.44
C ALA A 269 31.70 7.81 1.17
N LEU A 270 31.53 8.06 2.46
CA LEU A 270 32.47 8.90 3.22
C LEU A 270 33.84 8.25 3.38
N GLU A 271 33.91 6.93 3.56
CA GLU A 271 35.17 6.21 3.78
C GLU A 271 35.95 6.00 2.48
N THR A 272 35.26 5.67 1.38
CA THR A 272 35.86 5.55 0.04
C THR A 272 36.11 6.90 -0.63
N ARG A 273 36.16 7.98 0.16
CA ARG A 273 36.32 9.34 -0.33
C ARG A 273 37.80 9.64 -0.52
N ASP A 274 38.22 9.72 -1.77
CA ASP A 274 39.55 10.20 -2.11
C ASP A 274 39.67 11.72 -1.86
N VAL A 275 40.91 12.16 -1.60
CA VAL A 275 41.26 13.58 -1.49
C VAL A 275 41.00 14.26 -2.84
N LYS A 276 40.32 15.41 -2.83
CA LYS A 276 40.03 16.18 -4.04
C LYS A 276 41.34 16.51 -4.76
N ARG A 277 41.38 16.21 -6.07
CA ARG A 277 42.49 16.57 -6.96
C ARG A 277 42.07 17.78 -7.78
N GLU A 278 42.95 18.78 -7.89
CA GLU A 278 42.78 19.84 -8.89
C GLU A 278 43.14 19.28 -10.27
N VAL A 279 42.23 19.40 -11.22
CA VAL A 279 42.37 18.87 -12.58
C VAL A 279 41.91 19.92 -13.58
N THR A 280 42.35 19.85 -14.83
CA THR A 280 41.87 20.76 -15.88
C THR A 280 40.76 20.13 -16.72
N ARG A 281 40.02 20.94 -17.48
CA ARG A 281 39.02 20.44 -18.44
C ARG A 281 39.61 19.42 -19.41
N GLN A 282 40.78 19.71 -19.97
CA GLN A 282 41.47 18.85 -20.93
C GLN A 282 41.85 17.49 -20.33
N ASP A 283 42.18 17.47 -19.03
CA ASP A 283 42.47 16.21 -18.34
C ASP A 283 41.21 15.36 -18.17
N VAL A 284 40.06 15.98 -17.88
CA VAL A 284 38.78 15.27 -17.78
C VAL A 284 38.31 14.76 -19.14
N GLU A 285 38.46 15.55 -20.20
CA GLU A 285 38.16 15.12 -21.58
C GLU A 285 39.02 13.90 -21.96
N ARG A 286 40.32 13.91 -21.64
CA ARG A 286 41.23 12.78 -21.86
C ARG A 286 40.85 11.53 -21.03
N ILE A 287 40.36 11.72 -19.81
CA ILE A 287 39.83 10.62 -18.98
C ILE A 287 38.61 9.99 -19.65
N PHE A 288 37.70 10.82 -20.19
CA PHE A 288 36.53 10.34 -20.91
C PHE A 288 36.93 9.57 -22.17
N GLU A 289 37.76 10.14 -23.05
CA GLU A 289 38.23 9.48 -24.27
C GLU A 289 38.79 8.08 -23.99
N LYS A 290 39.62 7.94 -22.94
CA LYS A 290 40.15 6.64 -22.50
C LYS A 290 39.05 5.69 -22.03
N GLY A 291 38.05 6.20 -21.32
CA GLY A 291 36.90 5.41 -20.85
C GLY A 291 36.02 4.89 -21.99
N PHE A 292 35.74 5.72 -23.00
CA PHE A 292 35.04 5.30 -24.21
C PHE A 292 35.86 4.25 -24.98
N ALA A 293 37.16 4.49 -25.18
CA ALA A 293 38.06 3.55 -25.85
C ALA A 293 38.15 2.20 -25.12
N ALA A 294 38.17 2.20 -23.78
CA ALA A 294 38.16 0.98 -22.97
C ALA A 294 36.87 0.15 -23.13
N CYS A 295 35.77 0.78 -23.55
CA CYS A 295 34.51 0.10 -23.87
C CYS A 295 34.40 -0.30 -25.36
N GLY A 296 35.42 0.00 -26.17
CA GLY A 296 35.47 -0.33 -27.60
C GLY A 296 34.68 0.63 -28.49
N THR A 297 34.56 1.90 -28.11
CA THR A 297 33.86 2.93 -28.88
C THR A 297 34.53 4.31 -28.71
N THR A 298 34.03 5.34 -29.39
CA THR A 298 34.51 6.72 -29.29
C THR A 298 33.38 7.70 -28.95
N MET A 299 33.72 8.87 -28.41
CA MET A 299 32.73 9.91 -28.10
C MET A 299 31.89 10.34 -29.32
N PRO A 300 32.47 10.59 -30.52
CA PRO A 300 31.69 10.96 -31.70
C PRO A 300 30.74 9.88 -32.18
N GLU A 301 31.13 8.60 -32.10
CA GLU A 301 30.28 7.46 -32.46
C GLU A 301 29.03 7.41 -31.58
N VAL A 302 29.20 7.45 -30.27
CA VAL A 302 28.08 7.40 -29.31
C VAL A 302 27.19 8.64 -29.44
N LYS A 303 27.78 9.82 -29.67
CA LYS A 303 27.02 11.04 -29.95
C LYS A 303 26.15 10.85 -31.19
N HIS A 304 26.74 10.37 -32.27
CA HIS A 304 26.02 10.12 -33.52
C HIS A 304 24.90 9.09 -33.35
N GLU A 305 25.16 8.00 -32.62
CA GLU A 305 24.15 6.97 -32.33
C GLU A 305 22.97 7.54 -31.54
N LEU A 306 23.24 8.36 -30.51
CA LEU A 306 22.21 9.06 -29.74
C LEU A 306 21.38 10.01 -30.60
N GLU A 307 22.02 10.82 -31.45
CA GLU A 307 21.33 11.76 -32.34
C GLU A 307 20.49 11.02 -33.40
N MET A 308 21.00 9.91 -33.93
CA MET A 308 20.30 9.06 -34.90
C MET A 308 19.17 8.23 -34.29
N SER A 309 19.26 7.88 -33.00
CA SER A 309 18.24 7.13 -32.28
C SER A 309 16.97 7.95 -32.01
N ARG A 310 17.01 9.27 -32.19
CA ARG A 310 15.87 10.15 -31.94
C ARG A 310 14.70 9.77 -32.84
N THR A 311 13.63 9.28 -32.22
CA THR A 311 12.42 8.87 -32.93
C THR A 311 11.40 9.99 -32.86
N PHE A 312 10.99 10.52 -34.01
CA PHE A 312 9.89 11.47 -34.12
C PHE A 312 8.54 10.74 -34.07
N ASP A 313 8.21 10.16 -32.91
CA ASP A 313 6.86 9.69 -32.63
C ASP A 313 6.61 9.67 -31.11
N PRO A 314 6.09 10.76 -30.53
CA PRO A 314 5.80 10.81 -29.11
C PRO A 314 4.70 9.76 -28.80
N PRO A 315 4.96 8.79 -27.91
CA PRO A 315 3.98 7.76 -27.62
C PRO A 315 2.74 8.41 -26.99
N VAL A 316 1.58 8.28 -27.65
CA VAL A 316 0.29 8.69 -27.08
C VAL A 316 0.06 7.88 -25.80
N PRO A 317 -0.15 8.53 -24.64
CA PRO A 317 -0.42 7.82 -23.39
C PRO A 317 -1.64 6.91 -23.54
N GLU A 318 -1.54 5.66 -23.10
CA GLU A 318 -2.66 4.71 -23.17
C GLU A 318 -3.81 5.12 -22.24
N TYR A 319 -3.46 5.72 -21.11
CA TYR A 319 -4.39 6.23 -20.10
C TYR A 319 -4.18 7.72 -19.98
N SER A 320 -5.25 8.46 -19.73
CA SER A 320 -5.17 9.86 -19.32
C SER A 320 -4.67 9.99 -17.87
N ALA A 321 -4.11 11.15 -17.49
CA ALA A 321 -3.68 11.41 -16.11
C ALA A 321 -4.79 11.14 -15.06
N PRO A 322 -6.07 11.53 -15.29
CA PRO A 322 -7.19 11.14 -14.42
C PRO A 322 -7.37 9.63 -14.24
N GLU A 323 -7.25 8.83 -15.31
CA GLU A 323 -7.38 7.37 -15.25
C GLU A 323 -6.22 6.73 -14.49
N VAL A 324 -4.99 7.22 -14.72
CA VAL A 324 -3.80 6.79 -13.99
C VAL A 324 -3.95 7.03 -12.48
N VAL A 325 -4.40 8.23 -12.10
CA VAL A 325 -4.62 8.59 -10.69
C VAL A 325 -5.75 7.77 -10.07
N LEU A 326 -6.83 7.49 -10.81
CA LEU A 326 -7.91 6.63 -10.32
C LEU A 326 -7.42 5.18 -10.10
N LEU A 327 -6.68 4.60 -11.05
CA LEU A 327 -6.07 3.27 -10.90
C LEU A 327 -5.11 3.22 -9.70
N ALA A 328 -4.33 4.28 -9.49
CA ALA A 328 -3.43 4.42 -8.34
C ALA A 328 -4.22 4.49 -7.02
N ALA A 329 -5.30 5.27 -6.98
CA ALA A 329 -6.14 5.42 -5.81
C ALA A 329 -6.87 4.12 -5.45
N ASP A 330 -7.51 3.47 -6.43
CA ASP A 330 -8.24 2.21 -6.26
C ASP A 330 -7.34 1.12 -5.64
N ARG A 331 -6.10 1.02 -6.10
CA ARG A 331 -5.09 0.11 -5.54
C ARG A 331 -4.74 0.41 -4.09
N LEU A 332 -4.62 1.69 -3.74
CA LEU A 332 -4.24 2.09 -2.38
C LEU A 332 -5.40 1.92 -1.40
N VAL A 333 -6.64 2.18 -1.85
CA VAL A 333 -7.84 1.99 -1.00
C VAL A 333 -8.22 0.55 -0.73
N ASP A 334 -7.61 -0.42 -1.42
CA ASP A 334 -7.77 -1.83 -1.01
C ASP A 334 -7.21 -2.10 0.39
N LYS A 335 -6.19 -1.31 0.82
CA LYS A 335 -5.55 -1.46 2.13
C LYS A 335 -5.85 -0.31 3.10
N GLU A 336 -5.99 0.91 2.60
CA GLU A 336 -6.14 2.11 3.44
C GLU A 336 -7.25 3.02 2.94
N ALA A 337 -8.27 3.30 3.77
CA ALA A 337 -9.38 4.17 3.34
C ALA A 337 -8.93 5.61 3.10
N VAL A 338 -7.79 6.02 3.67
CA VAL A 338 -7.25 7.37 3.59
C VAL A 338 -5.81 7.30 3.08
N ILE A 339 -5.53 8.00 2.00
CA ILE A 339 -4.28 7.93 1.24
C ILE A 339 -3.56 9.27 1.34
N ASP A 340 -2.26 9.29 1.65
CA ASP A 340 -1.46 10.52 1.55
C ASP A 340 -1.10 10.86 0.10
N ARG A 341 -0.97 12.15 -0.19
CA ARG A 341 -0.63 12.67 -1.53
C ARG A 341 0.61 12.01 -2.13
N ALA A 342 1.68 11.88 -1.35
CA ALA A 342 2.95 11.34 -1.82
C ALA A 342 2.80 9.87 -2.29
N ARG A 343 2.09 9.01 -1.54
CA ARG A 343 1.80 7.63 -2.01
C ARG A 343 0.97 7.59 -3.28
N LEU A 344 -0.05 8.45 -3.36
CA LEU A 344 -0.93 8.48 -4.51
C LEU A 344 -0.14 8.85 -5.75
N LEU A 345 0.69 9.89 -5.67
CA LEU A 345 1.59 10.28 -6.75
C LEU A 345 2.65 9.22 -7.04
N ASP A 346 3.23 8.58 -6.02
CA ASP A 346 4.20 7.49 -6.22
C ASP A 346 3.58 6.38 -7.07
N GLN A 347 2.39 5.89 -6.71
CA GLN A 347 1.70 4.87 -7.50
C GLN A 347 1.31 5.37 -8.89
N ALA A 348 0.83 6.61 -9.01
CA ALA A 348 0.49 7.20 -10.30
C ALA A 348 1.71 7.30 -11.23
N VAL A 349 2.89 7.66 -10.69
CA VAL A 349 4.17 7.69 -11.42
C VAL A 349 4.55 6.30 -11.91
N LEU A 350 4.46 5.27 -11.06
CA LEU A 350 4.80 3.90 -11.47
C LEU A 350 3.89 3.39 -12.61
N ILE A 351 2.60 3.76 -12.58
CA ILE A 351 1.65 3.44 -13.64
C ILE A 351 1.94 4.26 -14.90
N SER A 352 2.15 5.57 -14.76
CA SER A 352 2.39 6.53 -15.85
C SER A 352 3.69 6.27 -16.62
N GLY A 353 4.80 6.01 -15.92
CA GLY A 353 6.07 5.70 -16.58
C GLY A 353 6.72 6.84 -17.34
N GLY A 354 6.48 8.10 -16.96
CA GLY A 354 6.97 9.30 -17.63
C GLY A 354 6.10 9.75 -18.82
N GLN A 355 4.89 9.20 -18.99
CA GLN A 355 3.98 9.59 -20.08
C GLN A 355 3.24 10.90 -19.80
N HIS A 356 3.15 11.29 -18.52
CA HIS A 356 2.46 12.48 -18.06
C HIS A 356 3.41 13.38 -17.29
N ASP A 357 3.20 14.69 -17.36
CA ASP A 357 3.94 15.64 -16.54
C ASP A 357 3.42 15.68 -15.08
N ILE A 358 4.14 16.37 -14.21
CA ILE A 358 3.78 16.49 -12.79
C ILE A 358 2.52 17.34 -12.59
N GLY A 359 2.31 18.37 -13.42
CA GLY A 359 1.16 19.27 -13.38
C GLY A 359 -0.14 18.55 -13.72
N GLU A 360 -0.14 17.73 -14.77
CA GLU A 360 -1.26 16.86 -15.18
C GLU A 360 -1.63 15.88 -14.06
N LEU A 361 -0.64 15.24 -13.44
CA LEU A 361 -0.87 14.32 -12.32
C LEU A 361 -1.39 15.06 -11.08
N ASN A 362 -0.86 16.24 -10.75
CA ASN A 362 -1.36 17.05 -9.64
C ASN A 362 -2.80 17.53 -9.92
N GLY A 363 -3.09 18.01 -11.13
CA GLY A 363 -4.44 18.43 -11.53
C GLY A 363 -5.44 17.26 -11.47
N ALA A 364 -5.02 16.06 -11.86
CA ALA A 364 -5.82 14.85 -11.71
C ALA A 364 -6.09 14.52 -10.23
N VAL A 365 -5.07 14.60 -9.36
CA VAL A 365 -5.23 14.41 -7.90
C VAL A 365 -6.14 15.47 -7.28
N ASP A 366 -6.03 16.73 -7.71
CA ASP A 366 -6.74 17.89 -7.16
C ASP A 366 -8.09 18.15 -7.84
N GLY A 367 -8.78 17.09 -8.26
CA GLY A 367 -10.18 17.14 -8.71
C GLY A 367 -10.40 16.75 -10.17
N GLY A 368 -9.34 16.54 -10.96
CA GLY A 368 -9.46 16.06 -12.34
C GLY A 368 -9.90 14.59 -12.45
N ALA A 369 -9.52 13.74 -11.50
CA ALA A 369 -9.93 12.34 -11.43
C ALA A 369 -11.30 12.18 -10.76
N LYS A 370 -12.36 12.04 -11.57
CA LYS A 370 -13.70 11.72 -11.07
C LYS A 370 -13.67 10.40 -10.28
N GLY A 371 -13.88 10.50 -8.97
CA GLY A 371 -13.81 9.35 -8.07
C GLY A 371 -12.73 9.46 -7.01
N VAL A 372 -11.76 10.37 -7.15
CA VAL A 372 -10.79 10.71 -6.09
C VAL A 372 -11.28 11.95 -5.35
N LEU A 373 -11.28 11.89 -4.02
CA LEU A 373 -11.82 12.91 -3.14
C LEU A 373 -10.75 13.42 -2.20
N ARG A 374 -10.58 14.75 -2.14
CA ARG A 374 -9.68 15.41 -1.19
C ARG A 374 -10.34 15.51 0.18
N LEU A 375 -9.70 14.93 1.19
CA LEU A 375 -10.12 15.01 2.60
C LEU A 375 -9.50 16.20 3.33
N GLY A 376 -8.49 16.84 2.72
CA GLY A 376 -7.79 18.02 3.26
C GLY A 376 -6.55 17.68 4.10
N PRO A 377 -5.85 18.71 4.62
CA PRO A 377 -4.63 18.52 5.37
C PRO A 377 -4.89 18.09 6.82
N ASN A 378 -3.97 17.31 7.40
CA ASN A 378 -3.96 17.09 8.85
C ASN A 378 -3.26 18.25 9.60
N GLY A 379 -3.26 18.22 10.94
CA GLY A 379 -2.55 19.22 11.76
C GLY A 379 -1.04 19.33 11.49
N LYS A 380 -0.42 18.36 10.80
CA LYS A 380 0.98 18.36 10.37
C LYS A 380 1.17 18.87 8.93
N GLY A 381 0.11 19.38 8.28
CA GLY A 381 0.15 19.97 6.94
C GLY A 381 0.13 18.94 5.80
N ARG A 382 -0.03 17.65 6.09
CA ARG A 382 -0.10 16.59 5.07
C ARG A 382 -1.49 16.44 4.50
N GLU A 383 -1.61 16.45 3.18
CA GLU A 383 -2.86 16.28 2.46
C GLU A 383 -3.25 14.81 2.31
N TYR A 384 -4.55 14.54 2.48
CA TYR A 384 -5.11 13.21 2.37
C TYR A 384 -6.26 13.15 1.38
N TYR A 385 -6.40 11.97 0.79
CA TYR A 385 -7.35 11.65 -0.25
C TYR A 385 -8.05 10.31 0.06
N THR A 386 -9.18 10.08 -0.59
CA THR A 386 -9.91 8.81 -0.56
C THR A 386 -10.62 8.62 -1.90
N THR A 387 -11.27 7.48 -2.13
CA THR A 387 -12.14 7.30 -3.29
C THR A 387 -13.60 7.55 -2.93
N SER A 388 -14.42 7.95 -3.91
CA SER A 388 -15.87 8.08 -3.72
C SER A 388 -16.50 6.75 -3.33
N GLU A 389 -16.03 5.65 -3.92
CA GLU A 389 -16.49 4.30 -3.57
C GLU A 389 -16.29 4.01 -2.08
N ILE A 390 -15.07 4.15 -1.55
CA ILE A 390 -14.81 3.77 -0.15
C ILE A 390 -15.53 4.70 0.84
N ARG A 391 -15.60 6.00 0.55
CA ARG A 391 -16.36 6.96 1.36
C ARG A 391 -17.85 6.60 1.39
N ASP A 392 -18.41 6.28 0.23
CA ASP A 392 -19.83 5.96 0.10
C ASP A 392 -20.13 4.61 0.80
N VAL A 393 -19.22 3.63 0.71
CA VAL A 393 -19.32 2.36 1.47
C VAL A 393 -19.29 2.61 2.98
N GLU A 394 -18.36 3.42 3.49
CA GLU A 394 -18.31 3.73 4.93
C GLU A 394 -19.57 4.46 5.40
N ARG A 395 -20.06 5.43 4.61
CA ARG A 395 -21.29 6.17 4.92
C ARG A 395 -22.52 5.25 4.90
N GLU A 396 -22.61 4.39 3.89
CA GLU A 396 -23.68 3.40 3.76
C GLU A 396 -23.67 2.43 4.95
N ASN A 397 -22.50 1.96 5.38
CA ASN A 397 -22.39 1.06 6.53
C ASN A 397 -22.97 1.68 7.81
N LEU A 398 -22.60 2.92 8.15
CA LEU A 398 -23.14 3.58 9.34
C LEU A 398 -24.62 3.90 9.23
N LYS A 399 -25.09 4.23 8.02
CA LYS A 399 -26.51 4.40 7.74
C LYS A 399 -27.27 3.09 7.97
N LEU A 400 -26.78 1.98 7.40
CA LEU A 400 -27.37 0.66 7.55
C LEU A 400 -27.47 0.26 9.03
N VAL A 401 -26.40 0.44 9.81
CA VAL A 401 -26.39 0.13 11.26
C VAL A 401 -27.49 0.89 12.00
N ARG A 402 -27.69 2.18 11.70
CA ARG A 402 -28.73 3.00 12.32
C ARG A 402 -30.15 2.66 11.87
N GLU A 403 -30.30 2.12 10.66
CA GLU A 403 -31.61 1.75 10.08
C GLU A 403 -32.05 0.31 10.41
N LEU A 404 -31.19 -0.50 11.05
CA LEU A 404 -31.56 -1.85 11.46
C LEU A 404 -32.71 -1.84 12.47
N SER A 405 -33.65 -2.77 12.29
CA SER A 405 -34.80 -2.90 13.21
C SER A 405 -34.35 -3.43 14.58
N PRO A 406 -34.87 -2.89 15.70
CA PRO A 406 -34.58 -3.41 17.04
C PRO A 406 -34.86 -4.91 17.15
N PHE A 407 -34.02 -5.61 17.91
CA PHE A 407 -34.17 -7.03 18.16
C PHE A 407 -35.18 -7.26 19.28
N LYS A 408 -36.15 -8.16 19.06
CA LYS A 408 -37.14 -8.54 20.09
C LYS A 408 -36.76 -9.87 20.70
N SER A 409 -36.16 -9.90 21.89
CA SER A 409 -35.80 -11.16 22.56
C SER A 409 -37.02 -12.06 22.87
N VAL A 410 -36.84 -13.38 22.80
CA VAL A 410 -37.81 -14.40 23.29
C VAL A 410 -37.60 -14.81 24.75
N THR A 411 -36.55 -14.31 25.40
CA THR A 411 -36.16 -14.63 26.78
C THR A 411 -36.00 -13.40 27.66
N THR A 412 -36.06 -13.58 28.98
CA THR A 412 -35.86 -12.52 29.98
C THR A 412 -34.49 -12.63 30.66
N LEU A 413 -34.06 -11.53 31.27
CA LEU A 413 -32.79 -11.46 32.02
C LEU A 413 -32.76 -12.41 33.22
N GLU A 414 -33.89 -12.55 33.90
CA GLU A 414 -34.05 -13.40 35.09
C GLU A 414 -33.85 -14.88 34.74
N GLU A 415 -34.43 -15.33 33.62
CA GLU A 415 -34.29 -16.71 33.13
C GLU A 415 -32.84 -17.02 32.75
N VAL A 416 -32.19 -16.10 32.03
CA VAL A 416 -30.77 -16.23 31.64
C VAL A 416 -29.87 -16.30 32.89
N ARG A 417 -30.06 -15.41 33.86
CA ARG A 417 -29.30 -15.40 35.12
C ARG A 417 -29.48 -16.69 35.91
N ALA A 418 -30.71 -17.18 36.01
CA ALA A 418 -31.00 -18.44 36.70
C ALA A 418 -30.30 -19.63 36.03
N PHE A 419 -30.33 -19.70 34.69
CA PHE A 419 -29.64 -20.75 33.94
C PHE A 419 -28.12 -20.71 34.14
N VAL A 420 -27.49 -19.53 33.97
CA VAL A 420 -26.03 -19.41 34.13
C VAL A 420 -25.60 -19.75 35.55
N LYS A 421 -26.36 -19.34 36.57
CA LYS A 421 -26.08 -19.70 37.95
C LYS A 421 -26.07 -21.23 38.16
N ASN A 422 -27.09 -21.92 37.65
CA ASN A 422 -27.17 -23.37 37.75
C ASN A 422 -26.02 -24.08 37.02
N GLU A 423 -25.60 -23.58 35.86
CA GLU A 423 -24.47 -24.14 35.11
C GLU A 423 -23.13 -23.95 35.86
N VAL A 424 -22.93 -22.79 36.47
CA VAL A 424 -21.74 -22.51 37.31
C VAL A 424 -21.69 -23.46 38.51
N GLU A 425 -22.83 -23.77 39.12
CA GLU A 425 -22.94 -24.71 40.24
C GLU A 425 -22.69 -26.17 39.83
N LYS A 426 -23.13 -26.58 38.62
CA LYS A 426 -22.98 -27.96 38.12
C LYS A 426 -21.58 -28.28 37.59
N ASP A 427 -21.06 -27.43 36.70
CA ASP A 427 -19.83 -27.71 35.95
C ASP A 427 -18.59 -27.05 36.60
N GLY A 428 -18.77 -26.27 37.67
CA GLY A 428 -17.69 -25.66 38.45
C GLY A 428 -16.89 -24.57 37.73
N PHE A 429 -17.32 -24.11 36.56
CA PHE A 429 -16.65 -23.02 35.84
C PHE A 429 -17.06 -21.65 36.38
N ARG A 430 -16.12 -20.69 36.42
CA ARG A 430 -16.41 -19.29 36.81
C ARG A 430 -16.68 -18.44 35.58
N VAL A 431 -17.78 -17.69 35.58
CA VAL A 431 -18.09 -16.67 34.55
C VAL A 431 -17.65 -15.31 35.06
N SER A 432 -16.92 -14.53 34.25
CA SER A 432 -16.55 -13.15 34.60
C SER A 432 -17.74 -12.20 34.43
N GLU A 433 -17.70 -11.03 35.08
CA GLU A 433 -18.73 -10.00 34.90
C GLU A 433 -18.89 -9.60 33.43
N GLY A 434 -17.78 -9.45 32.70
CA GLY A 434 -17.79 -9.14 31.27
C GLY A 434 -18.39 -10.24 30.40
N GLN A 435 -18.11 -11.51 30.72
CA GLN A 435 -18.72 -12.65 30.04
C GLN A 435 -20.22 -12.74 30.33
N MET A 436 -20.63 -12.47 31.57
CA MET A 436 -22.04 -12.43 31.93
C MET A 436 -22.76 -11.31 31.17
N ALA A 437 -22.17 -10.11 31.13
CA ALA A 437 -22.70 -8.99 30.36
C ALA A 437 -22.84 -9.32 28.86
N GLN A 438 -21.92 -10.09 28.27
CA GLN A 438 -22.05 -10.56 26.89
C GLN A 438 -23.24 -11.50 26.72
N ILE A 439 -23.41 -12.48 27.62
CA ILE A 439 -24.51 -13.45 27.58
C ILE A 439 -25.86 -12.72 27.70
N GLU A 440 -25.99 -11.83 28.69
CA GLU A 440 -27.20 -11.04 28.94
C GLU A 440 -27.55 -10.15 27.74
N LYS A 441 -26.56 -9.40 27.21
CA LYS A 441 -26.78 -8.50 26.09
C LYS A 441 -27.09 -9.23 24.80
N GLU A 442 -26.44 -10.35 24.50
CA GLU A 442 -26.71 -11.11 23.28
C GLU A 442 -28.12 -11.70 23.30
N LEU A 443 -28.49 -12.38 24.39
CA LEU A 443 -29.77 -13.09 24.52
C LEU A 443 -30.97 -12.15 24.75
N THR A 444 -30.82 -11.11 25.57
CA THR A 444 -31.97 -10.27 25.99
C THR A 444 -31.94 -8.84 25.44
N GLY A 445 -30.78 -8.37 24.97
CA GLY A 445 -30.60 -6.98 24.53
C GLY A 445 -31.42 -6.67 23.28
N SER A 446 -32.06 -5.49 23.26
CA SER A 446 -32.94 -5.05 22.18
C SER A 446 -32.23 -4.34 21.04
N ALA A 447 -30.94 -4.02 21.20
CA ALA A 447 -30.18 -3.40 20.13
C ALA A 447 -30.03 -4.35 18.92
N PRO A 448 -30.13 -3.84 17.68
CA PRO A 448 -29.92 -4.64 16.48
C PRO A 448 -28.47 -5.14 16.35
N VAL A 449 -27.53 -4.44 16.98
CA VAL A 449 -26.10 -4.76 16.97
C VAL A 449 -25.60 -4.91 18.40
N GLY A 450 -25.04 -6.07 18.72
CA GLY A 450 -24.27 -6.30 19.94
C GLY A 450 -22.77 -6.31 19.64
N ALA A 451 -21.95 -5.86 20.57
CA ALA A 451 -20.50 -5.91 20.48
C ALA A 451 -19.89 -6.47 21.76
N ALA A 452 -18.94 -7.39 21.63
CA ALA A 452 -18.14 -7.92 22.74
C ALA A 452 -16.67 -7.57 22.50
N ILE A 453 -16.16 -6.61 23.27
CA ILE A 453 -14.75 -6.21 23.26
C ILE A 453 -14.06 -7.01 24.34
N GLY A 454 -13.04 -7.78 23.98
CA GLY A 454 -12.21 -8.43 25.00
C GLY A 454 -10.75 -8.32 24.67
N VAL A 455 -9.94 -8.08 25.69
CA VAL A 455 -8.49 -8.19 25.58
C VAL A 455 -8.10 -9.63 25.29
N ALA A 456 -6.93 -9.84 24.67
CA ALA A 456 -6.39 -11.17 24.42
C ALA A 456 -6.37 -12.00 25.72
N GLY A 457 -6.91 -13.22 25.64
CA GLY A 457 -6.95 -14.12 26.80
C GLY A 457 -8.10 -13.90 27.80
N SER A 458 -9.10 -13.09 27.46
CA SER A 458 -10.29 -12.83 28.28
C SER A 458 -11.36 -13.94 28.28
N GLY A 459 -11.12 -15.06 27.58
CA GLY A 459 -12.04 -16.19 27.55
C GLY A 459 -13.30 -15.93 26.71
N LYS A 460 -13.16 -15.25 25.56
CA LYS A 460 -14.26 -14.91 24.63
C LYS A 460 -15.08 -16.11 24.14
N THR A 461 -14.51 -17.31 24.17
CA THR A 461 -15.15 -18.54 23.69
C THR A 461 -16.16 -19.13 24.68
N LEU A 462 -16.09 -18.79 25.98
CA LEU A 462 -16.99 -19.34 26.99
C LEU A 462 -18.43 -18.83 26.85
N ALA A 463 -18.61 -17.52 26.59
CA ALA A 463 -19.95 -16.94 26.42
C ALA A 463 -20.73 -17.57 25.25
N PRO A 464 -20.16 -17.70 24.03
CA PRO A 464 -20.78 -18.46 22.93
C PRO A 464 -21.20 -19.88 23.30
N LYS A 465 -20.41 -20.60 24.10
CA LYS A 465 -20.72 -21.96 24.57
C LYS A 465 -21.97 -21.97 25.46
N ILE A 466 -22.02 -21.08 26.44
CA ILE A 466 -23.15 -20.97 27.39
C ILE A 466 -24.43 -20.53 26.67
N ILE A 467 -24.33 -19.55 25.76
CA ILE A 467 -25.45 -19.06 24.94
C ILE A 467 -26.02 -20.21 24.11
N GLU A 468 -25.15 -21.05 23.53
CA GLU A 468 -25.61 -22.15 22.71
C GLU A 468 -26.27 -23.27 23.53
N ARG A 469 -25.76 -23.57 24.72
CA ARG A 469 -26.43 -24.45 25.68
C ARG A 469 -27.82 -23.93 26.06
N PHE A 470 -27.92 -22.65 26.41
CA PHE A 470 -29.22 -22.00 26.70
C PHE A 470 -30.19 -22.13 25.52
N ASN A 471 -29.72 -21.90 24.29
CA ASN A 471 -30.52 -22.10 23.09
C ASN A 471 -31.03 -23.55 22.98
N SER A 472 -30.17 -24.55 23.18
CA SER A 472 -30.53 -25.96 23.02
C SER A 472 -31.35 -26.56 24.17
N GLU A 473 -31.13 -26.11 25.39
CA GLU A 473 -31.72 -26.73 26.61
C GLU A 473 -32.94 -25.97 27.12
N VAL A 474 -33.07 -24.68 26.79
CA VAL A 474 -34.18 -23.83 27.26
C VAL A 474 -35.07 -23.40 26.10
N LEU A 475 -34.50 -22.73 25.09
CA LEU A 475 -35.31 -22.12 24.01
C LEU A 475 -35.90 -23.16 23.06
N ARG A 476 -35.08 -24.07 22.51
CA ARG A 476 -35.56 -25.08 21.55
C ARG A 476 -36.63 -26.01 22.15
N PRO A 477 -36.51 -26.53 23.40
CA PRO A 477 -37.55 -27.34 24.01
C PRO A 477 -38.86 -26.58 24.25
N ARG A 478 -38.81 -25.25 24.39
CA ARG A 478 -40.01 -24.38 24.47
C ARG A 478 -40.67 -24.11 23.11
N GLY A 479 -40.12 -24.64 22.02
CA GLY A 479 -40.58 -24.39 20.65
C GLY A 479 -40.07 -23.07 20.06
N GLU A 480 -39.18 -22.36 20.76
CA GLU A 480 -38.61 -21.10 20.27
C GLU A 480 -37.59 -21.38 19.16
N LYS A 481 -37.75 -20.69 18.04
CA LYS A 481 -36.93 -20.85 16.84
C LYS A 481 -35.72 -19.92 16.85
N HIS A 482 -34.82 -20.08 17.83
CA HIS A 482 -33.62 -19.26 17.99
C HIS A 482 -32.34 -19.94 17.43
N TYR A 483 -31.66 -19.27 16.49
CA TYR A 483 -30.52 -19.82 15.75
C TYR A 483 -29.30 -18.89 15.82
N SER A 484 -28.10 -19.50 15.86
CA SER A 484 -26.83 -18.81 15.74
C SER A 484 -26.16 -19.18 14.41
N ILE A 485 -25.68 -18.19 13.67
CA ILE A 485 -24.79 -18.36 12.52
C ILE A 485 -23.43 -17.81 12.91
N ASN A 486 -22.44 -18.69 13.00
CA ASN A 486 -21.11 -18.34 13.48
C ASN A 486 -20.19 -18.01 12.30
N ILE A 487 -19.58 -16.84 12.33
CA ILE A 487 -18.67 -16.33 11.32
C ILE A 487 -17.42 -15.84 12.05
N ALA A 488 -16.25 -16.03 11.44
CA ALA A 488 -15.02 -15.41 11.90
C ALA A 488 -14.19 -14.93 10.70
N PHE A 489 -13.27 -13.99 10.92
CA PHE A 489 -12.42 -13.51 9.83
C PHE A 489 -11.48 -14.60 9.30
N THR A 490 -10.78 -15.30 10.20
CA THR A 490 -9.83 -16.35 9.83
C THR A 490 -10.46 -17.75 9.94
N GLY A 491 -9.92 -18.70 9.17
CA GLY A 491 -10.33 -20.10 9.29
C GLY A 491 -10.13 -20.66 10.70
N LYS A 492 -8.98 -20.36 11.31
CA LYS A 492 -8.66 -20.77 12.68
C LYS A 492 -9.66 -20.24 13.70
N ALA A 493 -9.99 -18.96 13.66
CA ALA A 493 -10.99 -18.37 14.55
C ALA A 493 -12.38 -19.01 14.32
N ALA A 494 -12.74 -19.32 13.07
CA ALA A 494 -13.98 -20.04 12.78
C ALA A 494 -13.96 -21.45 13.41
N GLN A 495 -12.86 -22.18 13.30
CA GLN A 495 -12.71 -23.50 13.90
C GLN A 495 -12.78 -23.46 15.44
N GLU A 496 -12.14 -22.47 16.08
CA GLU A 496 -12.23 -22.26 17.52
C GLU A 496 -13.67 -21.94 17.96
N LEU A 497 -14.36 -21.06 17.22
CA LEU A 497 -15.76 -20.73 17.46
C LEU A 497 -16.68 -21.94 17.25
N GLN A 498 -16.37 -22.79 16.27
CA GLN A 498 -17.10 -24.05 16.03
C GLN A 498 -16.89 -25.05 17.16
N ARG A 499 -15.65 -25.25 17.63
CA ARG A 499 -15.36 -26.09 18.79
C ARG A 499 -16.05 -25.58 20.06
N ALA A 500 -16.08 -24.26 20.26
CA ALA A 500 -16.66 -23.64 21.44
C ALA A 500 -18.20 -23.69 21.45
N SER A 501 -18.83 -23.36 20.31
CA SER A 501 -20.30 -23.35 20.20
C SER A 501 -20.88 -24.73 19.90
N GLY A 502 -20.08 -25.70 19.45
CA GLY A 502 -20.60 -26.99 18.94
C GLY A 502 -21.41 -26.85 17.64
N ARG A 503 -21.43 -25.65 17.04
CA ARG A 503 -22.14 -25.32 15.81
C ARG A 503 -21.15 -24.96 14.69
N PRO A 504 -21.48 -25.20 13.42
CA PRO A 504 -20.62 -24.86 12.30
C PRO A 504 -20.28 -23.37 12.28
N ALA A 505 -19.06 -23.08 11.84
CA ALA A 505 -18.62 -21.71 11.65
C ALA A 505 -17.95 -21.53 10.28
N TRP A 506 -18.08 -20.33 9.72
CA TRP A 506 -17.53 -19.99 8.41
C TRP A 506 -16.52 -18.86 8.53
N THR A 507 -15.56 -18.83 7.61
CA THR A 507 -14.85 -17.57 7.31
C THR A 507 -15.83 -16.54 6.74
N VAL A 508 -15.63 -15.25 6.99
CA VAL A 508 -16.45 -14.16 6.41
C VAL A 508 -16.64 -14.33 4.89
N ASP A 509 -15.55 -14.49 4.13
CA ASP A 509 -15.64 -14.67 2.67
C ASP A 509 -16.35 -15.97 2.29
N GLY A 510 -16.15 -17.05 3.06
CA GLY A 510 -16.84 -18.32 2.88
C GLY A 510 -18.36 -18.19 3.03
N PHE A 511 -18.81 -17.49 4.08
CA PHE A 511 -20.22 -17.21 4.32
C PHE A 511 -20.83 -16.33 3.24
N LEU A 512 -20.19 -15.18 2.92
CA LEU A 512 -20.69 -14.25 1.90
C LEU A 512 -20.80 -14.92 0.53
N ASN A 513 -19.78 -15.70 0.14
CA ASN A 513 -19.83 -16.45 -1.12
C ASN A 513 -20.93 -17.52 -1.14
N SER A 514 -21.24 -18.14 0.00
CA SER A 514 -22.35 -19.11 0.13
C SER A 514 -23.70 -18.39 -0.01
N TYR A 515 -23.87 -17.27 0.72
CA TYR A 515 -25.07 -16.46 0.68
C TYR A 515 -25.38 -15.94 -0.73
N PHE A 516 -24.41 -15.32 -1.41
CA PHE A 516 -24.61 -14.79 -2.76
C PHE A 516 -24.76 -15.86 -3.85
N ARG A 517 -24.35 -17.11 -3.60
CA ARG A 517 -24.67 -18.25 -4.47
C ARG A 517 -26.10 -18.74 -4.31
N GLY A 518 -26.81 -18.24 -3.29
CA GLY A 518 -28.13 -18.72 -2.91
C GLY A 518 -28.08 -20.08 -2.22
N ASP A 519 -26.94 -20.43 -1.61
CA ASP A 519 -26.84 -21.61 -0.76
C ASP A 519 -27.52 -21.34 0.60
N VAL A 520 -27.58 -20.09 1.06
CA VAL A 520 -28.41 -19.68 2.22
C VAL A 520 -29.79 -19.25 1.73
N ARG A 521 -30.87 -19.89 2.19
CA ARG A 521 -32.26 -19.59 1.76
C ARG A 521 -33.22 -19.55 2.94
N LEU A 522 -34.26 -18.72 2.85
CA LEU A 522 -35.45 -18.87 3.67
C LEU A 522 -36.39 -19.90 3.03
N GLU A 523 -36.90 -20.86 3.82
CA GLU A 523 -37.99 -21.72 3.36
C GLU A 523 -39.30 -21.36 4.06
N LYS A 524 -40.37 -21.30 3.27
CA LYS A 524 -41.75 -21.23 3.75
C LYS A 524 -42.28 -22.65 3.92
N GLU A 525 -42.20 -23.15 5.15
CA GLU A 525 -42.85 -24.36 5.68
C GLU A 525 -42.54 -25.75 5.05
N LYS A 526 -41.82 -26.61 5.80
CA LYS A 526 -42.28 -27.90 6.34
C LYS A 526 -41.18 -28.59 7.19
N ALA A 527 -41.54 -28.95 8.43
CA ALA A 527 -40.86 -29.88 9.35
C ALA A 527 -39.46 -29.51 9.92
N ASP A 528 -39.12 -30.17 11.04
CA ASP A 528 -37.99 -29.93 11.95
C ASP A 528 -36.64 -29.55 11.30
N VAL A 529 -36.15 -28.37 11.70
CA VAL A 529 -34.77 -27.86 11.83
C VAL A 529 -33.76 -28.10 10.68
N PRO A 530 -32.96 -27.09 10.29
CA PRO A 530 -31.77 -27.32 9.45
C PRO A 530 -30.83 -28.36 10.09
N ARG A 531 -30.64 -29.49 9.39
CA ARG A 531 -29.49 -30.38 9.60
C ARG A 531 -28.25 -29.73 9.00
N VAL A 532 -27.15 -29.80 9.73
CA VAL A 532 -25.82 -29.47 9.24
C VAL A 532 -24.94 -30.73 9.30
N GLU A 533 -24.72 -31.34 8.15
CA GLU A 533 -23.68 -32.31 7.83
C GLU A 533 -22.70 -31.73 6.80
N ALA A 534 -21.47 -31.48 7.27
CA ALA A 534 -20.40 -30.83 6.52
C ALA A 534 -20.17 -31.39 5.10
N GLY A 535 -20.28 -30.53 4.08
CA GLY A 535 -19.68 -30.81 2.76
C GLY A 535 -20.27 -30.06 1.58
N GLN A 536 -21.59 -29.87 1.54
CA GLN A 536 -22.32 -29.11 0.50
C GLN A 536 -23.69 -28.69 1.05
N GLU A 537 -23.78 -27.62 1.84
CA GLU A 537 -25.02 -27.38 2.60
C GLU A 537 -25.68 -26.04 2.39
N LYS A 538 -27.01 -26.13 2.32
CA LYS A 538 -27.91 -25.00 2.28
C LYS A 538 -28.35 -24.65 3.70
N ILE A 539 -28.12 -23.42 4.12
CA ILE A 539 -28.66 -22.93 5.41
C ILE A 539 -30.12 -22.58 5.17
N VAL A 540 -31.03 -23.32 5.82
CA VAL A 540 -32.47 -23.05 5.79
C VAL A 540 -32.87 -22.34 7.07
N ILE A 541 -33.28 -21.07 6.97
CA ILE A 541 -33.81 -20.31 8.10
C ILE A 541 -35.34 -20.39 8.06
N PRO A 542 -36.00 -20.92 9.11
CA PRO A 542 -37.46 -20.99 9.16
C PRO A 542 -38.10 -19.59 9.19
N ALA A 543 -39.27 -19.46 8.58
CA ALA A 543 -40.09 -18.26 8.75
C ALA A 543 -40.43 -18.02 10.24
N GLY A 544 -40.31 -16.77 10.68
CA GLY A 544 -40.55 -16.36 12.08
C GLY A 544 -39.43 -16.71 13.07
N ALA A 545 -38.30 -17.23 12.59
CA ALA A 545 -37.14 -17.51 13.44
C ALA A 545 -36.44 -16.24 13.95
N GLN A 546 -35.70 -16.39 15.04
CA GLN A 546 -34.70 -15.45 15.50
C GLN A 546 -33.31 -15.93 15.10
N VAL A 547 -32.50 -15.04 14.55
CA VAL A 547 -31.15 -15.35 14.08
C VAL A 547 -30.16 -14.36 14.66
N VAL A 548 -29.15 -14.88 15.36
CA VAL A 548 -27.98 -14.12 15.78
C VAL A 548 -26.83 -14.44 14.84
N LEU A 549 -26.42 -13.44 14.05
CA LEU A 549 -25.25 -13.52 13.18
C LEU A 549 -24.02 -13.11 14.00
N ARG A 550 -23.24 -14.08 14.46
CA ARG A 550 -22.06 -13.85 15.29
C ARG A 550 -20.82 -13.73 14.41
N VAL A 551 -20.09 -12.63 14.53
CA VAL A 551 -18.87 -12.35 13.78
C VAL A 551 -17.71 -12.14 14.76
N ASP A 552 -16.81 -13.12 14.83
CA ASP A 552 -15.60 -13.06 15.67
C ASP A 552 -14.38 -12.52 14.89
N GLU A 553 -13.41 -11.96 15.61
CA GLU A 553 -12.25 -11.24 15.07
C GLU A 553 -12.66 -10.10 14.09
N VAL A 554 -13.71 -9.36 14.45
CA VAL A 554 -14.29 -8.30 13.60
C VAL A 554 -13.31 -7.14 13.31
N SER A 555 -12.26 -6.97 14.12
CA SER A 555 -11.20 -5.98 13.88
C SER A 555 -10.47 -6.19 12.54
N PHE A 556 -10.68 -7.33 11.87
CA PHE A 556 -10.14 -7.61 10.55
C PHE A 556 -11.12 -7.39 9.39
N VAL A 557 -12.39 -7.15 9.68
CA VAL A 557 -13.43 -7.00 8.65
C VAL A 557 -13.31 -5.60 8.03
N GLY A 558 -12.97 -5.55 6.73
CA GLY A 558 -12.90 -4.29 5.99
C GLY A 558 -14.27 -3.71 5.67
N ALA A 559 -14.33 -2.43 5.29
CA ALA A 559 -15.56 -1.69 5.00
C ALA A 559 -16.45 -2.38 3.94
N ARG A 560 -15.85 -2.95 2.88
CA ARG A 560 -16.60 -3.66 1.82
C ARG A 560 -17.23 -4.97 2.33
N GLN A 561 -16.50 -5.76 3.12
CA GLN A 561 -17.03 -6.99 3.73
C GLN A 561 -18.13 -6.67 4.75
N ALA A 562 -17.91 -5.64 5.57
CA ALA A 562 -18.88 -5.09 6.50
C ALA A 562 -20.20 -4.71 5.80
N ARG A 563 -20.12 -4.04 4.64
CA ARG A 563 -21.31 -3.69 3.86
C ARG A 563 -22.13 -4.91 3.49
N HIS A 564 -21.48 -5.95 2.96
CA HIS A 564 -22.17 -7.17 2.58
C HIS A 564 -22.80 -7.88 3.79
N LEU A 565 -22.12 -7.92 4.94
CA LEU A 565 -22.70 -8.48 6.17
C LEU A 565 -23.93 -7.70 6.64
N LEU A 566 -23.87 -6.36 6.64
CA LEU A 566 -25.01 -5.51 6.99
C LEU A 566 -26.17 -5.67 6.01
N GLN A 567 -25.90 -5.82 4.71
CA GLN A 567 -26.91 -6.11 3.70
C GLN A 567 -27.61 -7.44 3.95
N VAL A 568 -26.86 -8.49 4.32
CA VAL A 568 -27.44 -9.80 4.71
C VAL A 568 -28.39 -9.64 5.89
N VAL A 569 -27.96 -8.94 6.95
CA VAL A 569 -28.80 -8.70 8.14
C VAL A 569 -30.08 -7.95 7.76
N ARG A 570 -29.95 -6.88 6.98
CA ARG A 570 -31.08 -6.08 6.51
C ARG A 570 -32.05 -6.91 5.67
N GLU A 571 -31.55 -7.74 4.75
CA GLU A 571 -32.39 -8.58 3.90
C GLU A 571 -33.16 -9.65 4.70
N LEU A 572 -32.51 -10.26 5.70
CA LEU A 572 -33.20 -11.17 6.62
C LEU A 572 -34.31 -10.45 7.41
N GLN A 573 -34.05 -9.24 7.90
CA GLN A 573 -35.06 -8.42 8.58
C GLN A 573 -36.24 -8.06 7.65
N TYR A 574 -35.97 -7.67 6.40
CA TYR A 574 -37.03 -7.40 5.41
C TYR A 574 -37.90 -8.61 5.10
N GLN A 575 -37.33 -9.81 5.18
CA GLN A 575 -38.05 -11.06 4.97
C GLN A 575 -38.80 -11.53 6.25
N GLY A 576 -38.80 -10.72 7.32
CA GLY A 576 -39.55 -10.96 8.55
C GLY A 576 -38.80 -11.77 9.61
N VAL A 577 -37.49 -12.00 9.44
CA VAL A 577 -36.65 -12.72 10.41
C VAL A 577 -36.14 -11.75 11.47
N GLN A 578 -36.35 -12.03 12.75
CA GLN A 578 -35.76 -11.26 13.84
C GLN A 578 -34.25 -11.49 13.85
N THR A 579 -33.47 -10.54 13.34
CA THR A 579 -32.03 -10.74 13.13
C THR A 579 -31.22 -9.75 13.94
N LYS A 580 -30.22 -10.26 14.67
CA LYS A 580 -29.24 -9.48 15.44
C LYS A 580 -27.84 -9.74 14.92
N LEU A 581 -27.03 -8.69 14.80
CA LEU A 581 -25.61 -8.79 14.46
C LEU A 581 -24.79 -8.74 15.75
N GLN A 582 -24.11 -9.82 16.10
CA GLN A 582 -23.23 -9.87 17.27
C GLN A 582 -21.76 -9.83 16.82
N LEU A 583 -21.07 -8.75 17.12
CA LEU A 583 -19.67 -8.55 16.80
C LEU A 583 -18.78 -8.92 18.00
N SER A 584 -17.67 -9.61 17.79
CA SER A 584 -16.64 -9.81 18.81
C SER A 584 -15.25 -9.55 18.25
N GLY A 585 -14.39 -8.92 19.05
CA GLY A 585 -13.05 -8.54 18.60
C GLY A 585 -12.20 -7.94 19.71
N ASP A 586 -10.97 -7.61 19.35
CA ASP A 586 -10.03 -6.88 20.21
C ASP A 586 -9.53 -5.66 19.44
N THR A 587 -9.82 -4.47 19.94
CA THR A 587 -9.41 -3.20 19.31
C THR A 587 -7.91 -2.94 19.43
N ARG A 588 -7.21 -3.67 20.30
CA ARG A 588 -5.77 -3.51 20.59
C ARG A 588 -4.90 -4.56 19.91
N GLN A 589 -5.49 -5.52 19.20
CA GLN A 589 -4.76 -6.47 18.35
C GLN A 589 -4.49 -5.86 16.97
N LEU A 590 -3.87 -6.65 16.08
CA LEU A 590 -3.63 -6.24 14.70
C LEU A 590 -4.96 -5.84 14.02
N GLN A 591 -4.87 -4.88 13.13
CA GLN A 591 -6.02 -4.35 12.38
C GLN A 591 -6.21 -5.10 11.06
N ALA A 592 -7.38 -4.92 10.44
CA ALA A 592 -7.69 -5.41 9.10
C ALA A 592 -6.57 -5.11 8.10
N ILE A 593 -6.37 -5.99 7.12
CA ILE A 593 -5.55 -5.63 5.96
C ILE A 593 -6.34 -4.67 5.06
N GLN A 594 -7.65 -4.91 4.91
CA GLN A 594 -8.54 -4.09 4.09
C GLN A 594 -8.82 -2.71 4.70
N ALA A 595 -9.31 -1.78 3.87
CA ALA A 595 -9.68 -0.43 4.28
C ALA A 595 -10.94 -0.37 5.17
N GLY A 596 -10.99 0.66 6.03
CA GLY A 596 -12.10 0.97 6.93
C GLY A 596 -11.95 0.41 8.34
N ASP A 597 -12.80 0.90 9.24
CA ASP A 597 -12.81 0.54 10.66
C ASP A 597 -14.24 0.53 11.21
N LEU A 598 -15.10 -0.35 10.66
CA LEU A 598 -16.51 -0.42 11.07
C LEU A 598 -16.61 -0.71 12.57
N PHE A 599 -15.77 -1.60 13.11
CA PHE A 599 -15.91 -2.04 14.49
C PHE A 599 -15.79 -0.88 15.46
N ARG A 600 -14.75 -0.04 15.35
CA ARG A 600 -14.64 1.15 16.19
C ARG A 600 -15.80 2.11 15.98
N GLN A 601 -16.21 2.35 14.73
CA GLN A 601 -17.31 3.26 14.44
C GLN A 601 -18.63 2.79 15.06
N VAL A 602 -18.91 1.48 15.07
CA VAL A 602 -20.09 0.90 15.74
C VAL A 602 -20.00 1.07 17.25
N LEU A 603 -18.82 0.92 17.85
CA LEU A 603 -18.62 1.14 19.28
C LEU A 603 -18.89 2.59 19.69
N GLU A 604 -18.60 3.57 18.83
CA GLU A 604 -18.92 4.98 19.08
C GLU A 604 -20.45 5.23 19.14
N LEU A 605 -21.25 4.37 18.50
CA LEU A 605 -22.72 4.43 18.54
C LEU A 605 -23.33 3.83 19.82
N GLU A 606 -22.52 3.28 20.74
CA GLU A 606 -23.00 2.82 22.06
C GLU A 606 -23.75 3.94 22.79
N LYS A 607 -23.24 5.18 22.73
CA LYS A 607 -23.87 6.34 23.37
C LYS A 607 -25.23 6.71 22.75
N GLU A 608 -25.48 6.31 21.50
CA GLU A 608 -26.75 6.52 20.79
C GLU A 608 -27.77 5.41 21.10
N GLY A 609 -27.40 4.36 21.86
CA GLY A 609 -28.26 3.22 22.17
C GLY A 609 -28.48 2.26 20.99
N VAL A 610 -27.75 2.46 19.88
CA VAL A 610 -27.83 1.62 18.67
C VAL A 610 -27.04 0.32 18.82
N CYS A 611 -26.07 0.30 19.74
CA CYS A 611 -25.21 -0.86 20.00
C CYS A 611 -25.10 -1.21 21.48
N ASP A 612 -25.28 -2.49 21.81
CA ASP A 612 -25.07 -3.05 23.13
C ASP A 612 -23.62 -3.55 23.28
N VAL A 613 -22.79 -2.91 24.11
CA VAL A 613 -21.36 -3.28 24.26
C VAL A 613 -21.07 -4.02 25.57
N ALA A 614 -20.53 -5.24 25.49
CA ALA A 614 -19.94 -5.97 26.61
C ALA A 614 -18.41 -5.84 26.60
N ARG A 615 -17.81 -5.55 27.77
CA ARG A 615 -16.36 -5.38 27.93
C ARG A 615 -15.79 -6.52 28.78
N LEU A 616 -14.91 -7.32 28.19
CA LEU A 616 -14.26 -8.48 28.81
C LEU A 616 -12.81 -8.11 29.18
N ASN A 617 -12.66 -7.48 30.35
CA ASN A 617 -11.38 -6.92 30.80
C ASN A 617 -10.54 -7.89 31.65
N GLU A 618 -11.13 -9.00 32.10
CA GLU A 618 -10.44 -9.98 32.95
C GLU A 618 -9.57 -10.93 32.12
N ILE A 619 -8.24 -10.85 32.27
CA ILE A 619 -7.28 -11.73 31.59
C ILE A 619 -7.16 -13.05 32.36
N ARG A 620 -7.42 -14.18 31.71
CA ARG A 620 -7.38 -15.53 32.32
C ARG A 620 -6.44 -16.53 31.62
N ARG A 621 -5.87 -16.16 30.47
CA ARG A 621 -4.98 -17.02 29.67
C ARG A 621 -3.63 -17.22 30.34
N GLN A 622 -3.00 -16.13 30.78
CA GLN A 622 -1.70 -16.16 31.43
C GLN A 622 -1.81 -16.85 32.78
N ARG A 623 -1.08 -17.96 32.93
CA ARG A 623 -1.02 -18.78 34.14
C ARG A 623 0.15 -18.37 35.04
N ASP A 624 1.21 -17.86 34.42
CA ASP A 624 2.33 -17.28 35.13
C ASP A 624 2.00 -15.86 35.65
N PRO A 625 2.22 -15.56 36.95
CA PRO A 625 1.93 -14.25 37.55
C PRO A 625 2.74 -13.11 36.91
N GLU A 626 3.98 -13.36 36.52
CA GLU A 626 4.87 -12.35 35.97
C GLU A 626 4.45 -11.95 34.55
N LEU A 627 4.09 -12.93 33.72
CA LEU A 627 3.56 -12.69 32.37
C LEU A 627 2.17 -12.03 32.41
N LEU A 628 1.36 -12.36 33.43
CA LEU A 628 0.07 -11.71 33.65
C LEU A 628 0.24 -10.22 33.95
N GLU A 629 1.23 -9.84 34.75
CA GLU A 629 1.57 -8.43 35.02
C GLU A 629 1.98 -7.69 33.75
N VAL A 630 2.87 -8.27 32.93
CA VAL A 630 3.27 -7.68 31.63
C VAL A 630 2.05 -7.44 30.74
N THR A 631 1.15 -8.43 30.67
CA THR A 631 -0.06 -8.36 29.84
C THR A 631 -1.04 -7.30 30.35
N LYS A 632 -1.19 -7.16 31.67
CA LYS A 632 -2.00 -6.11 32.31
C LYS A 632 -1.44 -4.71 32.05
N THR A 633 -0.13 -4.53 32.16
CA THR A 633 0.55 -3.27 31.84
C THR A 633 0.34 -2.88 30.38
N LEU A 634 0.53 -3.83 29.46
CA LEU A 634 0.34 -3.62 28.03
C LEU A 634 -1.10 -3.21 27.66
N ASN A 635 -2.08 -3.71 28.42
CA ASN A 635 -3.50 -3.49 28.21
C ASN A 635 -4.14 -2.56 29.27
N ARG A 636 -3.36 -1.69 29.91
CA ARG A 636 -3.87 -0.73 30.90
C ARG A 636 -4.76 0.33 30.23
N GLU A 637 -5.94 0.59 30.79
CA GLU A 637 -6.84 1.66 30.34
C GLU A 637 -6.41 3.03 30.87
N GLY A 638 -6.88 4.11 30.24
CA GLY A 638 -6.63 5.49 30.68
C GLY A 638 -5.26 6.08 30.30
N ARG A 639 -4.40 5.32 29.62
CA ARG A 639 -3.07 5.74 29.17
C ARG A 639 -2.86 5.45 27.68
N LEU A 640 -1.91 6.15 27.05
CA LEU A 640 -1.60 5.93 25.64
C LEU A 640 -1.02 4.51 25.45
N PRO A 641 -1.53 3.71 24.49
CA PRO A 641 -1.06 2.34 24.29
C PRO A 641 0.45 2.25 24.02
N GLY A 642 1.03 3.23 23.33
CA GLY A 642 2.46 3.28 23.09
C GLY A 642 3.29 3.36 24.38
N GLU A 643 2.85 4.15 25.36
CA GLU A 643 3.51 4.25 26.67
C GLU A 643 3.40 2.93 27.44
N ASN A 644 2.23 2.27 27.36
CA ASN A 644 2.03 0.95 27.96
C ASN A 644 2.96 -0.12 27.36
N ALA A 645 3.18 -0.09 26.04
CA ALA A 645 4.11 -1.03 25.39
C ALA A 645 5.55 -0.82 25.84
N ARG A 646 5.97 0.44 25.98
CA ARG A 646 7.31 0.73 26.50
C ARG A 646 7.50 0.21 27.92
N GLU A 647 6.56 0.48 28.82
CA GLU A 647 6.61 -0.01 30.21
C GLU A 647 6.59 -1.55 30.25
N ALA A 648 5.74 -2.20 29.46
CA ALA A 648 5.69 -3.65 29.38
C ALA A 648 6.98 -4.28 28.82
N LEU A 649 7.65 -3.62 27.88
CA LEU A 649 8.96 -4.04 27.37
C LEU A 649 10.06 -3.89 28.43
N GLU A 650 10.01 -2.82 29.23
CA GLU A 650 10.91 -2.61 30.38
C GLU A 650 10.70 -3.71 31.45
N LEU A 651 9.45 -4.08 31.75
CA LEU A 651 9.15 -5.20 32.68
C LEU A 651 9.70 -6.55 32.19
N LEU A 652 9.58 -6.87 30.89
CA LEU A 652 10.18 -8.08 30.33
C LEU A 652 11.71 -8.05 30.42
N LYS A 653 12.32 -6.88 30.28
CA LYS A 653 13.77 -6.70 30.41
C LYS A 653 14.24 -6.96 31.84
N GLU A 654 13.54 -6.40 32.83
CA GLU A 654 13.83 -6.61 34.26
C GLU A 654 13.76 -8.10 34.64
N LYS A 655 12.88 -8.85 33.98
CA LYS A 655 12.72 -10.30 34.14
C LYS A 655 13.75 -11.14 33.36
N GLY A 656 14.67 -10.51 32.63
CA GLY A 656 15.69 -11.21 31.84
C GLY A 656 15.17 -11.87 30.56
N GLU A 657 13.98 -11.49 30.09
CA GLU A 657 13.32 -12.08 28.90
C GLU A 657 13.50 -11.21 27.64
N VAL A 658 14.34 -10.17 27.69
CA VAL A 658 14.70 -9.35 26.54
C VAL A 658 16.20 -9.45 26.26
N PHE A 659 16.54 -9.92 25.06
CA PHE A 659 17.91 -10.11 24.60
C PHE A 659 18.25 -9.12 23.50
N GLU A 660 19.18 -8.21 23.78
CA GLU A 660 19.75 -7.27 22.81
C GLU A 660 21.07 -7.84 22.27
N LEU A 661 21.07 -8.28 21.01
CA LEU A 661 22.19 -8.95 20.36
C LEU A 661 22.41 -8.41 18.93
N PRO A 662 23.65 -8.40 18.41
CA PRO A 662 23.89 -8.19 16.98
C PRO A 662 23.02 -9.13 16.14
N HIS A 663 22.55 -8.69 14.97
CA HIS A 663 21.56 -9.45 14.18
C HIS A 663 22.01 -10.89 13.85
N GLU A 664 23.31 -11.09 13.62
CA GLU A 664 23.90 -12.41 13.32
C GLU A 664 23.78 -13.37 14.52
N GLU A 665 24.12 -12.91 15.71
CA GLU A 665 23.99 -13.68 16.95
C GLU A 665 22.52 -13.87 17.36
N MET A 666 21.67 -12.90 17.04
CA MET A 666 20.24 -12.90 17.36
C MET A 666 19.51 -14.10 16.74
N VAL A 667 19.83 -14.45 15.48
CA VAL A 667 19.23 -15.62 14.81
C VAL A 667 19.62 -16.91 15.53
N ALA A 668 20.91 -17.12 15.78
CA ALA A 668 21.41 -18.29 16.48
C ALA A 668 20.82 -18.42 17.90
N ALA A 669 20.73 -17.31 18.63
CA ALA A 669 20.12 -17.27 19.96
C ALA A 669 18.63 -17.60 19.95
N ALA A 670 17.88 -17.05 18.97
CA ALA A 670 16.46 -17.35 18.81
C ALA A 670 16.21 -18.82 18.42
N VAL A 671 17.03 -19.39 17.52
CA VAL A 671 17.00 -20.81 17.16
C VAL A 671 17.29 -21.67 18.38
N LYS A 672 18.32 -21.33 19.17
CA LYS A 672 18.68 -22.06 20.40
C LYS A 672 17.53 -22.01 21.41
N ARG A 673 16.99 -20.83 21.72
CA ARG A 673 15.85 -20.67 22.65
C ARG A 673 14.64 -21.47 22.16
N TYR A 674 14.27 -21.35 20.88
CA TYR A 674 13.17 -22.12 20.30
C TYR A 674 13.34 -23.63 20.49
N ARG A 675 14.55 -24.15 20.26
CA ARG A 675 14.84 -25.58 20.43
C ARG A 675 14.81 -26.00 21.89
N THR A 676 15.44 -25.23 22.79
CA THR A 676 15.39 -25.50 24.23
C THR A 676 13.96 -25.55 24.72
N GLU A 677 13.17 -24.51 24.42
CA GLU A 677 11.77 -24.48 24.83
C GLU A 677 10.98 -25.63 24.19
N SER A 678 11.17 -25.91 22.90
CA SER A 678 10.43 -26.98 22.22
C SER A 678 10.78 -28.39 22.73
N MET A 679 11.84 -28.54 23.54
CA MET A 679 12.25 -29.79 24.17
C MET A 679 11.81 -29.91 25.63
N THR A 680 11.39 -28.82 26.27
CA THR A 680 10.86 -28.83 27.64
C THR A 680 9.53 -29.63 27.67
N PRO A 681 9.27 -30.43 28.72
CA PRO A 681 7.97 -31.06 28.94
C PRO A 681 6.84 -30.03 28.99
N ALA A 682 5.64 -30.43 28.56
CA ALA A 682 4.46 -29.58 28.68
C ALA A 682 4.18 -29.18 30.14
N HIS A 683 3.64 -27.99 30.38
CA HIS A 683 3.25 -27.55 31.74
C HIS A 683 2.06 -28.34 32.30
N ASP A 684 1.23 -28.91 31.44
CA ASP A 684 0.15 -29.81 31.81
C ASP A 684 0.72 -31.17 32.24
N GLN A 685 0.45 -31.58 33.49
CA GLN A 685 1.03 -32.78 34.09
C GLN A 685 0.61 -34.07 33.37
N GLU A 686 -0.62 -34.14 32.85
CA GLU A 686 -1.10 -35.33 32.12
C GLU A 686 -0.40 -35.42 30.76
N LYS A 687 -0.26 -34.29 30.06
CA LYS A 687 0.46 -34.25 28.79
C LYS A 687 1.95 -34.53 28.95
N ALA A 688 2.58 -33.98 29.98
CA ALA A 688 3.98 -34.25 30.30
C ALA A 688 4.21 -35.73 30.59
N ALA A 689 3.29 -36.38 31.32
CA ALA A 689 3.35 -37.81 31.60
C ALA A 689 3.22 -38.67 30.32
N LEU A 690 2.50 -38.18 29.31
CA LEU A 690 2.43 -38.78 27.97
C LEU A 690 3.66 -38.47 27.09
N GLY A 691 4.66 -37.77 27.62
CA GLY A 691 5.87 -37.38 26.90
C GLY A 691 5.67 -36.21 25.93
N GLU A 692 4.55 -35.49 26.04
CA GLU A 692 4.33 -34.29 25.24
C GLU A 692 5.23 -33.14 25.69
N LYS A 693 5.74 -32.40 24.70
CA LYS A 693 6.60 -31.23 24.89
C LYS A 693 5.76 -29.97 24.88
N GLN A 694 6.24 -28.91 25.51
CA GLN A 694 5.54 -27.64 25.53
C GLN A 694 5.35 -27.08 24.11
N SER A 695 4.24 -26.37 23.94
CA SER A 695 3.95 -25.68 22.68
C SER A 695 4.69 -24.35 22.62
N VAL A 696 5.50 -24.18 21.57
CA VAL A 696 6.32 -22.97 21.37
C VAL A 696 5.98 -22.32 20.05
N LEU A 697 5.79 -21.00 20.09
CA LEU A 697 5.52 -20.15 18.94
C LEU A 697 6.66 -19.15 18.73
N LEU A 698 7.40 -19.28 17.62
CA LEU A 698 8.34 -18.26 17.19
C LEU A 698 7.67 -17.34 16.17
N VAL A 699 7.52 -16.07 16.53
CA VAL A 699 6.89 -15.05 15.69
C VAL A 699 7.90 -14.02 15.24
N THR A 700 7.78 -13.64 13.98
CA THR A 700 8.50 -12.52 13.44
C THR A 700 7.58 -11.64 12.61
N SER A 701 8.01 -10.40 12.53
CA SER A 701 7.41 -9.41 11.70
C SER A 701 7.43 -9.78 10.23
N THR A 702 8.58 -10.08 9.60
CA THR A 702 8.71 -10.13 8.13
C THR A 702 8.66 -11.54 7.52
N ASN A 703 8.30 -11.64 6.23
CA ASN A 703 8.39 -12.93 5.51
C ASN A 703 9.84 -13.36 5.29
N ALA A 704 10.77 -12.41 5.13
CA ALA A 704 12.19 -12.70 4.96
C ALA A 704 12.78 -13.33 6.23
N ASP A 705 12.55 -12.70 7.39
CA ASP A 705 13.00 -13.24 8.68
C ASP A 705 12.33 -14.60 8.97
N ARG A 706 11.05 -14.77 8.58
CA ARG A 706 10.34 -16.05 8.72
C ARG A 706 11.00 -17.15 7.90
N ILE A 707 11.36 -16.87 6.64
CA ILE A 707 12.03 -17.84 5.77
C ILE A 707 13.40 -18.19 6.34
N LEU A 708 14.17 -17.19 6.77
CA LEU A 708 15.47 -17.36 7.41
C LEU A 708 15.37 -18.26 8.65
N LEU A 709 14.53 -17.90 9.63
CA LEU A 709 14.38 -18.67 10.87
C LEU A 709 13.91 -20.11 10.61
N ASN A 710 12.98 -20.31 9.66
CA ASN A 710 12.55 -21.67 9.31
C ASN A 710 13.68 -22.52 8.73
N ARG A 711 14.52 -21.93 7.87
CA ARG A 711 15.69 -22.60 7.31
C ARG A 711 16.69 -22.96 8.42
N GLU A 712 17.11 -21.99 9.22
CA GLU A 712 18.12 -22.20 10.27
C GLU A 712 17.67 -23.21 11.34
N ILE A 713 16.39 -23.17 11.74
CA ILE A 713 15.83 -24.17 12.67
C ILE A 713 15.89 -25.56 12.04
N ARG A 714 15.46 -25.70 10.78
CA ARG A 714 15.43 -27.01 10.12
C ARG A 714 16.84 -27.57 9.93
N GLU A 715 17.78 -26.76 9.47
CA GLU A 715 19.18 -27.15 9.30
C GLU A 715 19.82 -27.59 10.62
N ALA A 716 19.55 -26.87 11.72
CA ALA A 716 20.02 -27.28 13.04
C ALA A 716 19.44 -28.64 13.47
N ARG A 717 18.16 -28.89 13.17
CA ARG A 717 17.50 -30.18 13.50
C ARG A 717 18.02 -31.35 12.65
N ILE A 718 18.39 -31.10 11.38
CA ILE A 718 19.05 -32.11 10.53
C ILE A 718 20.44 -32.43 11.07
N ARG A 719 21.23 -31.38 11.36
CA ARG A 719 22.61 -31.52 11.86
C ARG A 719 22.67 -32.33 13.14
N ASP A 720 21.69 -32.15 14.02
CA ASP A 720 21.61 -32.84 15.31
C ASP A 720 20.90 -34.20 15.21
N GLY A 721 20.52 -34.64 14.01
CA GLY A 721 19.91 -35.94 13.75
C GLY A 721 18.46 -36.07 14.24
N GLU A 722 17.78 -34.96 14.57
CA GLU A 722 16.37 -34.99 15.00
C GLU A 722 15.39 -35.29 13.85
N ILE A 723 15.76 -34.92 12.63
CA ILE A 723 15.00 -35.15 11.39
C ILE A 723 15.96 -35.51 10.25
N GLY A 724 15.45 -36.14 9.18
CA GLY A 724 16.23 -36.40 7.97
C GLY A 724 16.23 -35.22 6.99
N GLU A 725 17.02 -35.34 5.91
CA GLU A 725 17.08 -34.32 4.83
C GLU A 725 15.71 -34.12 4.15
N GLY A 726 14.89 -35.17 4.08
CA GLY A 726 13.51 -35.13 3.60
C GLY A 726 13.36 -35.37 2.09
N VAL A 727 12.10 -35.43 1.64
CA VAL A 727 11.71 -35.65 0.25
C VAL A 727 11.55 -34.31 -0.46
N ARG A 728 12.15 -34.19 -1.64
CA ARG A 728 12.03 -33.01 -2.52
C ARG A 728 10.59 -32.88 -3.01
N THR A 729 9.98 -31.73 -2.76
CA THR A 729 8.57 -31.44 -3.03
C THR A 729 8.44 -30.10 -3.74
N ARG A 730 7.63 -30.05 -4.81
CA ARG A 730 7.33 -28.80 -5.52
C ARG A 730 6.25 -28.02 -4.77
N VAL A 731 6.53 -26.77 -4.45
CA VAL A 731 5.60 -25.87 -3.78
C VAL A 731 5.29 -24.64 -4.62
N LEU A 732 4.15 -23.99 -4.34
CA LEU A 732 3.72 -22.74 -4.96
C LEU A 732 3.83 -21.61 -3.94
N VAL A 733 4.77 -20.71 -4.17
CA VAL A 733 4.98 -19.53 -3.33
C VAL A 733 4.18 -18.36 -3.93
N PRO A 734 3.36 -17.64 -3.14
CA PRO A 734 2.66 -16.46 -3.62
C PRO A 734 3.65 -15.40 -4.13
N VAL A 735 3.41 -14.88 -5.33
CA VAL A 735 4.14 -13.75 -5.88
C VAL A 735 3.41 -12.46 -5.50
N PRO A 736 4.11 -11.49 -4.91
CA PRO A 736 3.59 -10.15 -4.66
C PRO A 736 2.98 -9.49 -5.89
N GLU A 737 1.70 -9.16 -5.85
CA GLU A 737 1.04 -8.43 -6.94
C GLU A 737 1.46 -6.95 -6.96
N GLY A 738 2.06 -6.55 -8.08
CA GLY A 738 2.51 -5.19 -8.35
C GLY A 738 1.71 -4.49 -9.44
N SER A 739 1.67 -3.17 -9.37
CA SER A 739 1.15 -2.30 -10.45
C SER A 739 2.14 -2.16 -11.61
N THR A 740 3.34 -2.75 -11.44
CA THR A 740 4.44 -2.73 -12.39
C THR A 740 4.72 -4.13 -12.92
N ALA A 741 5.09 -4.24 -14.20
CA ALA A 741 5.42 -5.51 -14.84
C ALA A 741 6.58 -6.26 -14.15
N ASP A 742 7.53 -5.54 -13.54
CA ASP A 742 8.69 -6.12 -12.83
C ASP A 742 8.32 -6.95 -11.60
N CYS A 743 7.08 -6.88 -11.13
CA CYS A 743 6.62 -7.73 -10.04
C CYS A 743 6.35 -9.18 -10.50
N TYR A 744 6.33 -9.41 -11.80
CA TYR A 744 6.11 -10.71 -12.43
C TYR A 744 7.41 -11.19 -13.10
N ARG A 745 7.56 -12.51 -13.23
CA ARG A 745 8.65 -13.14 -13.96
C ARG A 745 8.08 -14.14 -14.96
N GLU A 746 8.81 -14.37 -16.05
CA GLU A 746 8.48 -15.44 -16.98
C GLU A 746 8.42 -16.78 -16.24
N GLY A 747 7.37 -17.56 -16.52
CA GLY A 747 7.05 -18.79 -15.80
C GLY A 747 6.15 -18.64 -14.58
N ASP A 748 5.91 -17.41 -14.08
CA ASP A 748 4.97 -17.21 -12.97
C ASP A 748 3.56 -17.68 -13.38
N LEU A 749 2.90 -18.39 -12.47
CA LEU A 749 1.54 -18.92 -12.65
C LEU A 749 0.51 -17.87 -12.23
N ILE A 750 -0.38 -17.52 -13.14
CA ILE A 750 -1.45 -16.55 -12.93
C ILE A 750 -2.78 -17.29 -12.78
N LEU A 751 -3.43 -17.14 -11.62
CA LEU A 751 -4.79 -17.57 -11.39
C LEU A 751 -5.73 -16.37 -11.56
N PHE A 752 -6.68 -16.45 -12.48
CA PHE A 752 -7.69 -15.39 -12.64
C PHE A 752 -8.75 -15.52 -11.54
N SER A 753 -8.66 -14.69 -10.50
CA SER A 753 -9.40 -14.83 -9.23
C SER A 753 -10.43 -13.72 -8.96
N GLY A 754 -10.52 -12.70 -9.84
CA GLY A 754 -11.27 -11.47 -9.57
C GLY A 754 -12.79 -11.58 -9.35
N TYR A 755 -13.32 -10.65 -8.55
CA TYR A 755 -14.76 -10.40 -8.38
C TYR A 755 -15.40 -9.91 -9.68
N ARG A 756 -16.70 -10.24 -9.87
CA ARG A 756 -17.51 -9.71 -10.99
C ARG A 756 -17.56 -8.18 -10.90
N GLY A 757 -17.35 -7.49 -12.03
CA GLY A 757 -17.65 -6.06 -12.13
C GLY A 757 -19.13 -5.78 -11.77
N GLY A 758 -19.46 -4.52 -11.44
CA GLY A 758 -20.83 -4.12 -11.07
C GLY A 758 -21.91 -4.38 -12.13
N ASP A 759 -21.51 -4.70 -13.37
CA ASP A 759 -22.37 -5.11 -14.48
C ASP A 759 -22.51 -6.64 -14.63
N GLY A 760 -21.88 -7.43 -13.74
CA GLY A 760 -21.91 -8.88 -13.76
C GLY A 760 -21.07 -9.54 -14.86
N ARG A 761 -20.32 -8.80 -15.69
CA ARG A 761 -19.53 -9.36 -16.80
C ARG A 761 -18.02 -9.34 -16.45
N MET A 762 -17.41 -10.53 -16.37
CA MET A 762 -15.95 -10.64 -16.59
C MET A 762 -15.71 -10.62 -18.09
N GLN A 763 -15.28 -9.50 -18.68
CA GLN A 763 -14.72 -9.50 -20.04
C GLN A 763 -14.14 -8.14 -20.47
N ARG A 764 -12.85 -7.92 -20.17
CA ARG A 764 -11.92 -7.26 -21.11
C ARG A 764 -10.84 -8.22 -21.59
N TRP A 765 -10.45 -9.21 -20.77
CA TRP A 765 -9.31 -10.07 -21.05
C TRP A 765 -9.67 -11.44 -21.63
N GLY A 766 -10.94 -11.86 -21.58
CA GLY A 766 -11.41 -13.12 -22.17
C GLY A 766 -11.15 -14.39 -21.34
N ALA A 767 -10.51 -14.28 -20.17
CA ALA A 767 -10.33 -15.41 -19.24
C ALA A 767 -11.56 -15.62 -18.34
N ARG A 768 -11.89 -16.88 -18.03
CA ARG A 768 -12.94 -17.23 -17.04
C ARG A 768 -12.38 -17.22 -15.62
N LEU A 769 -13.24 -17.09 -14.61
CA LEU A 769 -12.84 -17.24 -13.21
C LEU A 769 -12.18 -18.60 -12.96
N ASN A 770 -11.12 -18.61 -12.15
CA ASN A 770 -10.26 -19.74 -11.82
C ASN A 770 -9.48 -20.35 -13.00
N THR A 771 -9.45 -19.67 -14.16
CA THR A 771 -8.54 -20.06 -15.25
C THR A 771 -7.10 -19.91 -14.75
N LYS A 772 -6.24 -20.88 -15.08
CA LYS A 772 -4.79 -20.79 -14.84
C LYS A 772 -4.09 -20.40 -16.12
N GLY A 773 -3.16 -19.46 -16.03
CA GLY A 773 -2.24 -19.08 -17.09
C GLY A 773 -0.81 -19.03 -16.58
N THR A 774 0.12 -18.82 -17.50
CA THR A 774 1.55 -18.64 -17.23
C THR A 774 2.02 -17.36 -17.88
N VAL A 775 2.85 -16.60 -17.16
CA VAL A 775 3.52 -15.42 -17.72
C VAL A 775 4.52 -15.90 -18.77
N SER A 776 4.31 -15.49 -20.02
CA SER A 776 5.19 -15.84 -21.14
C SER A 776 6.20 -14.76 -21.48
N LYS A 777 5.92 -13.50 -21.13
CA LYS A 777 6.83 -12.35 -21.33
C LYS A 777 6.42 -11.18 -20.45
N ILE A 778 7.37 -10.36 -20.03
CA ILE A 778 7.13 -9.06 -19.39
C ILE A 778 7.68 -7.90 -20.24
N ASP A 779 7.03 -6.74 -20.17
CA ASP A 779 7.43 -5.51 -20.85
C ASP A 779 7.36 -4.35 -19.82
N PRO A 780 8.48 -4.02 -19.15
CA PRO A 780 8.55 -2.94 -18.17
C PRO A 780 8.32 -1.53 -18.75
N ASP A 781 8.69 -1.32 -20.01
CA ASP A 781 8.54 -0.04 -20.71
C ASP A 781 7.06 0.30 -20.92
N LYS A 782 6.30 -0.68 -21.43
CA LYS A 782 4.84 -0.55 -21.65
C LYS A 782 4.02 -0.92 -20.42
N ASN A 783 4.67 -1.36 -19.34
CA ASN A 783 4.05 -1.85 -18.13
C ASN A 783 3.04 -3.00 -18.37
N ARG A 784 3.43 -3.98 -19.20
CA ARG A 784 2.57 -5.10 -19.60
C ARG A 784 3.14 -6.46 -19.25
N VAL A 785 2.24 -7.41 -19.03
CA VAL A 785 2.53 -8.81 -18.76
C VAL A 785 1.78 -9.67 -19.76
N ALA A 786 2.50 -10.42 -20.59
CA ALA A 786 1.92 -11.39 -21.50
C ALA A 786 1.58 -12.67 -20.73
N VAL A 787 0.30 -13.01 -20.64
CA VAL A 787 -0.18 -14.21 -19.96
C VAL A 787 -0.78 -15.16 -20.98
N THR A 788 -0.25 -16.38 -21.02
CA THR A 788 -0.73 -17.47 -21.87
C THR A 788 -1.60 -18.40 -21.04
N TYR A 789 -2.85 -18.63 -21.46
CA TYR A 789 -3.78 -19.53 -20.77
C TYR A 789 -4.60 -20.34 -21.75
N ILE A 790 -5.13 -21.45 -21.24
CA ILE A 790 -5.89 -22.44 -22.02
C ILE A 790 -7.34 -22.45 -21.52
N PHE A 791 -8.30 -22.48 -22.44
CA PHE A 791 -9.70 -22.71 -22.09
C PHE A 791 -10.41 -23.61 -23.11
N ALA A 792 -11.37 -24.38 -22.61
CA ALA A 792 -12.23 -25.23 -23.43
C ALA A 792 -13.48 -24.46 -23.88
N LEU A 793 -13.77 -24.52 -25.18
CA LEU A 793 -15.01 -24.06 -25.80
C LEU A 793 -15.76 -25.26 -26.35
N LYS A 794 -17.10 -25.20 -26.42
CA LYS A 794 -17.86 -26.15 -27.24
C LYS A 794 -18.00 -25.58 -28.66
N ASP A 795 -17.68 -26.37 -29.67
CA ASP A 795 -17.92 -26.01 -31.06
C ASP A 795 -19.42 -26.01 -31.40
N LYS A 796 -19.79 -25.61 -32.63
CA LYS A 796 -21.20 -25.62 -33.09
C LYS A 796 -21.83 -27.02 -33.10
N ALA A 797 -21.03 -28.08 -32.98
CA ALA A 797 -21.46 -29.48 -32.88
C ALA A 797 -21.42 -30.00 -31.42
N GLY A 798 -21.15 -29.13 -30.43
CA GLY A 798 -21.11 -29.49 -29.01
C GLY A 798 -19.81 -30.16 -28.54
N ARG A 799 -18.80 -30.31 -29.39
CA ARG A 799 -17.51 -30.93 -29.05
C ARG A 799 -16.62 -29.94 -28.32
N GLU A 800 -15.92 -30.39 -27.28
CA GLU A 800 -14.94 -29.56 -26.59
C GLU A 800 -13.69 -29.35 -27.45
N VAL A 801 -13.38 -28.09 -27.72
CA VAL A 801 -12.19 -27.61 -28.42
C VAL A 801 -11.40 -26.74 -27.45
N THR A 802 -10.19 -27.18 -27.17
CA THR A 802 -9.21 -26.47 -26.34
C THR A 802 -8.52 -25.40 -27.17
N ARG A 803 -8.46 -24.15 -26.69
CA ARG A 803 -7.71 -23.06 -27.32
C ARG A 803 -6.68 -22.47 -26.37
N THR A 804 -5.48 -22.24 -26.89
CA THR A 804 -4.42 -21.49 -26.23
C THR A 804 -4.51 -20.02 -26.65
N VAL A 805 -4.51 -19.11 -25.70
CA VAL A 805 -4.57 -17.66 -25.96
C VAL A 805 -3.51 -16.97 -25.12
N THR A 806 -2.74 -16.09 -25.76
CA THR A 806 -1.82 -15.16 -25.09
C THR A 806 -2.45 -13.77 -25.10
N LYS A 807 -2.51 -13.13 -23.92
CA LYS A 807 -3.00 -11.75 -23.76
C LYS A 807 -1.95 -10.88 -23.10
N ASN A 808 -1.71 -9.71 -23.68
CA ASN A 808 -0.83 -8.69 -23.10
C ASN A 808 -1.64 -7.79 -22.17
N LEU A 809 -1.60 -8.09 -20.87
CA LEU A 809 -2.39 -7.43 -19.85
C LEU A 809 -1.62 -6.23 -19.26
N PRO A 810 -2.26 -5.08 -19.01
CA PRO A 810 -1.66 -4.00 -18.23
C PRO A 810 -1.41 -4.47 -16.80
N ALA A 811 -0.16 -4.38 -16.31
CA ALA A 811 0.20 -4.85 -14.97
C ALA A 811 -0.60 -4.10 -13.88
N ALA A 812 -0.85 -2.80 -14.10
CA ALA A 812 -1.64 -1.94 -13.22
C ALA A 812 -3.08 -2.46 -12.99
N GLU A 813 -3.68 -3.12 -13.99
CA GLU A 813 -5.04 -3.64 -13.89
C GLU A 813 -5.11 -5.08 -13.35
N MET A 814 -4.00 -5.83 -13.38
CA MET A 814 -3.94 -7.25 -12.95
C MET A 814 -4.16 -7.45 -11.45
N VAL A 815 -3.78 -6.46 -10.65
CA VAL A 815 -3.83 -6.55 -9.19
C VAL A 815 -5.27 -6.61 -8.69
N GLY A 816 -5.53 -7.50 -7.75
CA GLY A 816 -6.88 -7.75 -7.21
C GLY A 816 -7.82 -8.50 -8.16
N LYS A 817 -7.44 -8.68 -9.43
CA LYS A 817 -8.18 -9.48 -10.43
C LYS A 817 -7.52 -10.82 -10.72
N THR A 818 -6.25 -10.95 -10.37
CA THR A 818 -5.45 -12.16 -10.55
C THR A 818 -4.73 -12.48 -9.25
N THR A 819 -4.20 -13.69 -9.16
CA THR A 819 -3.28 -14.10 -8.09
C THR A 819 -2.09 -14.79 -8.72
N ALA A 820 -0.88 -14.32 -8.42
CA ALA A 820 0.35 -14.85 -8.99
C ALA A 820 1.04 -15.82 -8.03
N TYR A 821 1.58 -16.91 -8.56
CA TYR A 821 2.36 -17.92 -7.84
C TYR A 821 3.64 -18.24 -8.60
N ARG A 822 4.69 -18.62 -7.87
CA ARG A 822 5.94 -19.11 -8.42
C ARG A 822 6.19 -20.52 -7.93
N GLU A 823 6.61 -21.38 -8.85
CA GLU A 823 7.09 -22.71 -8.48
C GLU A 823 8.43 -22.59 -7.76
N ASP A 824 8.54 -23.27 -6.63
CA ASP A 824 9.74 -23.34 -5.80
C ASP A 824 9.84 -24.76 -5.23
N GLU A 825 10.94 -25.08 -4.56
CA GLU A 825 11.21 -26.41 -4.03
C GLU A 825 11.47 -26.39 -2.53
N ARG A 826 10.89 -27.37 -1.83
CA ARG A 826 11.09 -27.58 -0.40
C ARG A 826 11.39 -29.05 -0.14
N PHE A 827 12.11 -29.30 0.95
CA PHE A 827 12.38 -30.66 1.42
C PHE A 827 11.59 -30.89 2.70
N PHE A 828 10.76 -31.93 2.73
CA PHE A 828 9.94 -32.27 3.89
C PHE A 828 10.36 -33.61 4.48
N SER A 829 10.54 -33.67 5.80
CA SER A 829 10.86 -34.86 6.56
C SER A 829 9.77 -35.16 7.60
N ALA A 830 9.68 -36.42 8.04
CA ALA A 830 9.02 -36.74 9.29
C ALA A 830 9.61 -35.88 10.42
N GLY A 831 8.74 -35.32 11.26
CA GLY A 831 9.07 -34.35 12.30
C GLY A 831 9.04 -32.88 11.86
N ASP A 832 8.83 -32.56 10.59
CA ASP A 832 8.72 -31.17 10.13
C ASP A 832 7.40 -30.52 10.56
N ARG A 833 7.50 -29.28 11.03
CA ARG A 833 6.33 -28.41 11.25
C ARG A 833 6.01 -27.68 9.95
N ILE A 834 4.76 -27.78 9.49
CA ILE A 834 4.30 -27.22 8.22
C ILE A 834 3.04 -26.37 8.39
N VAL A 835 2.78 -25.52 7.40
CA VAL A 835 1.56 -24.72 7.28
C VAL A 835 0.93 -24.89 5.91
N ALA A 836 -0.40 -25.08 5.88
CA ALA A 836 -1.17 -25.05 4.65
C ALA A 836 -1.35 -23.59 4.17
N LEU A 837 -1.07 -23.30 2.91
CA LEU A 837 -1.16 -21.96 2.33
C LEU A 837 -2.45 -21.71 1.54
N LYS A 838 -3.32 -22.71 1.44
CA LYS A 838 -4.58 -22.65 0.70
C LYS A 838 -5.65 -23.49 1.39
N ASN A 839 -6.90 -23.09 1.24
CA ASN A 839 -8.04 -23.89 1.66
C ASN A 839 -8.22 -25.11 0.73
N ASP A 840 -8.36 -26.29 1.31
CA ASP A 840 -8.76 -27.52 0.61
C ASP A 840 -9.98 -28.13 1.30
N ARG A 841 -11.10 -28.14 0.59
CA ARG A 841 -12.38 -28.64 1.13
C ARG A 841 -12.41 -30.15 1.25
N THR A 842 -11.73 -30.87 0.36
CA THR A 842 -11.72 -32.34 0.35
C THR A 842 -10.90 -32.89 1.51
N LEU A 843 -9.80 -32.20 1.81
CA LEU A 843 -8.92 -32.56 2.92
C LEU A 843 -9.31 -31.90 4.24
N HIS A 844 -10.34 -31.05 4.25
CA HIS A 844 -10.73 -30.20 5.38
C HIS A 844 -9.55 -29.38 5.94
N LEU A 845 -8.71 -28.86 5.06
CA LEU A 845 -7.58 -27.99 5.41
C LEU A 845 -7.93 -26.54 5.12
N GLN A 846 -7.50 -25.65 6.01
CA GLN A 846 -7.68 -24.20 5.85
C GLN A 846 -6.31 -23.54 5.70
N ASN A 847 -6.28 -22.40 5.01
CA ASN A 847 -5.09 -21.56 4.92
C ASN A 847 -4.71 -21.10 6.33
N GLY A 848 -3.47 -21.37 6.72
CA GLY A 848 -2.93 -21.11 8.05
C GLY A 848 -2.98 -22.30 9.00
N SER A 849 -3.60 -23.43 8.63
CA SER A 849 -3.58 -24.64 9.46
C SER A 849 -2.14 -25.13 9.67
N LEU A 850 -1.74 -25.28 10.94
CA LEU A 850 -0.43 -25.77 11.35
C LEU A 850 -0.49 -27.28 11.56
N GLY A 851 0.52 -27.99 11.09
CA GLY A 851 0.61 -29.43 11.24
C GLY A 851 2.04 -29.94 11.43
N VAL A 852 2.15 -31.19 11.87
CA VAL A 852 3.42 -31.90 12.03
C VAL A 852 3.39 -33.15 11.16
N ILE A 853 4.39 -33.31 10.30
CA ILE A 853 4.54 -34.54 9.51
C ILE A 853 4.95 -35.67 10.44
N ARG A 854 4.15 -36.73 10.50
CA ARG A 854 4.43 -37.92 11.33
C ARG A 854 5.24 -38.96 10.57
N SER A 855 4.91 -39.18 9.31
CA SER A 855 5.66 -40.08 8.41
C SER A 855 5.51 -39.65 6.96
N ILE A 856 6.44 -40.09 6.11
CA ILE A 856 6.37 -39.94 4.66
C ILE A 856 6.63 -41.30 4.04
N GLU A 857 5.66 -41.80 3.27
CA GLU A 857 5.75 -43.05 2.52
C GLU A 857 6.62 -42.88 1.27
N ALA A 858 7.18 -43.99 0.75
CA ALA A 858 8.04 -43.98 -0.44
C ALA A 858 7.34 -43.47 -1.71
N ASN A 859 6.01 -43.50 -1.75
CA ASN A 859 5.18 -42.97 -2.85
C ASN A 859 4.98 -41.44 -2.77
N GLY A 860 5.49 -40.77 -1.73
CA GLY A 860 5.35 -39.32 -1.50
C GLY A 860 4.10 -38.91 -0.70
N VAL A 861 3.33 -39.86 -0.17
CA VAL A 861 2.19 -39.58 0.73
C VAL A 861 2.72 -39.35 2.16
N ALA A 862 2.47 -38.16 2.69
CA ALA A 862 2.79 -37.78 4.05
C ALA A 862 1.58 -37.95 4.97
N GLN A 863 1.75 -38.63 6.10
CA GLN A 863 0.78 -38.62 7.19
C GLN A 863 1.07 -37.40 8.05
N VAL A 864 0.17 -36.43 8.04
CA VAL A 864 0.34 -35.15 8.74
C VAL A 864 -0.74 -34.98 9.78
N GLU A 865 -0.32 -34.65 11.00
CA GLU A 865 -1.23 -34.31 12.08
C GLU A 865 -1.49 -32.82 12.10
N PHE A 866 -2.69 -32.40 11.69
CA PHE A 866 -3.17 -31.03 11.80
C PHE A 866 -4.11 -30.93 13.00
N GLU A 867 -3.68 -30.22 14.04
CA GLU A 867 -4.50 -29.95 15.24
C GLU A 867 -5.21 -31.19 15.82
N GLY A 868 -4.48 -32.31 15.95
CA GLY A 868 -5.00 -33.58 16.47
C GLY A 868 -5.74 -34.46 15.46
N ARG A 869 -5.89 -34.02 14.20
CA ARG A 869 -6.46 -34.84 13.10
C ARG A 869 -5.37 -35.31 12.16
N GLN A 870 -5.33 -36.61 11.88
CA GLN A 870 -4.46 -37.18 10.85
C GLN A 870 -5.02 -36.92 9.44
N VAL A 871 -4.16 -36.46 8.54
CA VAL A 871 -4.48 -36.15 7.15
C VAL A 871 -3.40 -36.75 6.25
N ALA A 872 -3.80 -37.59 5.31
CA ALA A 872 -2.91 -38.09 4.27
C ALA A 872 -2.77 -37.03 3.16
N LEU A 873 -1.55 -36.52 2.97
CA LEU A 873 -1.21 -35.51 1.98
C LEU A 873 -0.27 -36.09 0.93
N ASP A 874 -0.73 -36.14 -0.33
CA ASP A 874 0.15 -36.44 -1.46
C ASP A 874 1.00 -35.20 -1.79
N LEU A 875 2.27 -35.23 -1.38
CA LEU A 875 3.22 -34.12 -1.57
C LEU A 875 3.48 -33.83 -3.06
N ASN A 876 3.27 -34.80 -3.96
CA ASN A 876 3.42 -34.58 -5.40
C ASN A 876 2.26 -33.79 -6.02
N ARG A 877 1.10 -33.75 -5.34
CA ARG A 877 -0.12 -33.06 -5.83
C ARG A 877 -0.43 -31.79 -5.04
N TYR A 878 -0.14 -31.78 -3.75
CA TYR A 878 -0.49 -30.66 -2.86
C TYR A 878 0.68 -29.69 -2.70
N SER A 879 0.73 -28.68 -3.58
CA SER A 879 1.84 -27.72 -3.66
C SER A 879 1.68 -26.47 -2.79
N HIS A 880 0.62 -26.33 -2.00
CA HIS A 880 0.38 -25.16 -1.16
C HIS A 880 0.81 -25.39 0.30
N LEU A 881 2.10 -25.72 0.50
CA LEU A 881 2.73 -25.99 1.80
C LEU A 881 4.00 -25.17 1.99
N ASP A 882 4.33 -24.87 3.24
CA ASP A 882 5.62 -24.31 3.64
C ASP A 882 5.97 -24.71 5.08
N HIS A 883 7.21 -24.49 5.51
CA HIS A 883 7.63 -24.73 6.89
C HIS A 883 7.05 -23.69 7.86
N ALA A 884 6.82 -24.13 9.11
CA ALA A 884 6.12 -23.35 10.12
C ALA A 884 6.73 -23.47 11.54
N TYR A 885 8.05 -23.56 11.66
CA TYR A 885 8.74 -23.38 12.94
C TYR A 885 8.62 -21.92 13.40
N ALA A 886 8.79 -20.99 12.46
CA ALA A 886 8.52 -19.56 12.62
C ALA A 886 7.35 -19.14 11.72
N VAL A 887 6.50 -18.25 12.24
CA VAL A 887 5.35 -17.67 11.51
C VAL A 887 5.36 -16.15 11.59
N THR A 888 4.62 -15.49 10.69
CA THR A 888 4.42 -14.05 10.81
C THR A 888 3.43 -13.72 11.93
N ILE A 889 3.57 -12.55 12.56
CA ILE A 889 2.66 -12.10 13.64
C ILE A 889 1.18 -12.13 13.19
N HIS A 890 0.89 -11.74 11.94
CA HIS A 890 -0.49 -11.85 11.40
C HIS A 890 -1.01 -13.29 11.36
N LYS A 891 -0.16 -14.27 11.05
CA LYS A 891 -0.55 -15.69 10.96
C LYS A 891 -0.61 -16.37 12.34
N SER A 892 0.02 -15.80 13.36
CA SER A 892 -0.03 -16.37 14.71
C SER A 892 -1.29 -15.99 15.49
N GLN A 893 -2.09 -15.06 14.98
CA GLN A 893 -3.32 -14.62 15.61
C GLN A 893 -4.32 -15.77 15.82
N GLY A 894 -5.04 -15.72 16.94
CA GLY A 894 -5.89 -16.81 17.44
C GLY A 894 -5.11 -17.89 18.21
N SER A 895 -3.82 -18.09 17.94
CA SER A 895 -3.04 -19.15 18.60
C SER A 895 -2.90 -18.93 20.11
N THR A 896 -2.91 -20.04 20.85
CA THR A 896 -2.51 -20.08 22.27
C THR A 896 -1.40 -21.12 22.38
N VAL A 897 -0.32 -20.76 23.05
CA VAL A 897 0.86 -21.62 23.26
C VAL A 897 1.38 -21.46 24.68
N GLU A 898 2.19 -22.40 25.15
CA GLU A 898 2.82 -22.31 26.47
C GLU A 898 3.88 -21.21 26.49
N HIS A 899 4.76 -21.17 25.47
CA HIS A 899 5.81 -20.16 25.34
C HIS A 899 5.80 -19.44 23.98
N SER A 900 6.00 -18.12 24.00
CA SER A 900 6.10 -17.28 22.79
C SER A 900 7.49 -16.65 22.68
N ILE A 901 8.05 -16.64 21.48
CA ILE A 901 9.33 -16.01 21.18
C ILE A 901 9.10 -14.98 20.08
N TRP A 902 9.44 -13.72 20.36
CA TRP A 902 9.35 -12.63 19.40
C TRP A 902 10.72 -12.26 18.86
N PHE A 903 10.93 -12.50 17.56
CA PHE A 903 12.11 -12.08 16.82
C PHE A 903 11.85 -10.72 16.16
N ALA A 904 12.34 -9.65 16.79
CA ALA A 904 12.01 -8.25 16.49
C ALA A 904 13.25 -7.41 16.15
N PRO A 905 13.94 -7.67 15.02
CA PRO A 905 15.08 -6.86 14.64
C PRO A 905 14.62 -5.46 14.19
N VAL A 906 15.21 -4.43 14.78
CA VAL A 906 15.01 -3.04 14.41
C VAL A 906 15.99 -2.66 13.31
N ARG A 907 15.46 -2.27 12.16
CA ARG A 907 16.29 -1.92 11.00
C ARG A 907 16.55 -0.42 11.04
N THR A 908 17.68 -0.02 11.61
CA THR A 908 17.99 1.40 11.85
C THR A 908 18.23 2.16 10.55
N GLY A 909 17.26 2.99 10.14
CA GLY A 909 17.53 4.07 9.19
C GLY A 909 16.56 4.18 8.02
N GLY A 910 15.31 4.49 8.33
CA GLY A 910 14.69 5.58 7.59
C GLY A 910 13.98 6.53 8.51
N VAL A 911 14.36 7.79 8.35
CA VAL A 911 13.34 8.82 8.20
C VAL A 911 12.31 8.27 7.21
N GLU A 912 11.02 8.43 7.51
CA GLU A 912 9.87 7.85 6.81
C GLU A 912 10.14 7.35 5.36
N ARG A 913 9.77 6.08 5.10
CA ARG A 913 9.85 5.29 3.83
C ARG A 913 11.25 4.82 3.34
N GLY A 914 11.44 3.49 3.45
CA GLY A 914 12.71 2.73 3.39
C GLY A 914 13.30 2.40 2.02
N GLU A 915 14.51 1.82 2.02
CA GLU A 915 15.30 1.37 0.85
C GLU A 915 15.67 -0.13 0.95
N PHE A 916 16.03 -0.74 -0.19
CA PHE A 916 15.77 -2.11 -0.72
C PHE A 916 16.49 -3.33 -0.12
N GLU A 917 15.84 -4.49 -0.33
CA GLU A 917 16.38 -5.64 -1.09
C GLU A 917 15.43 -5.95 -2.28
N GLU A 918 15.94 -6.56 -3.35
CA GLU A 918 15.19 -6.90 -4.57
C GLU A 918 14.11 -7.98 -4.33
N GLY A 919 12.90 -7.76 -4.85
CA GLY A 919 11.87 -8.80 -4.98
C GLY A 919 10.85 -8.95 -3.83
N VAL A 920 10.86 -8.08 -2.82
CA VAL A 920 9.85 -8.10 -1.73
C VAL A 920 9.04 -6.79 -1.70
N PRO A 921 7.69 -6.81 -1.74
CA PRO A 921 6.86 -5.61 -1.71
C PRO A 921 7.04 -4.86 -0.39
N ARG A 922 7.23 -3.56 -0.54
CA ARG A 922 7.51 -2.59 0.52
C ARG A 922 6.23 -2.19 1.26
N GLU A 923 6.14 -2.56 2.52
CA GLU A 923 5.32 -1.85 3.50
C GLU A 923 6.27 -1.34 4.61
N SER A 924 6.04 -0.09 5.01
CA SER A 924 6.83 0.79 5.87
C SER A 924 7.47 0.16 7.13
N PHE A 925 8.58 0.76 7.59
CA PHE A 925 9.35 0.52 8.81
C PHE A 925 8.68 -0.23 9.96
N GLY A 926 9.45 -1.13 10.60
CA GLY A 926 9.18 -1.61 11.95
C GLY A 926 7.81 -2.24 12.09
N ARG A 927 7.66 -3.49 11.66
CA ARG A 927 6.50 -4.34 11.98
C ARG A 927 6.44 -4.68 13.49
N ALA A 928 7.17 -3.93 14.33
CA ALA A 928 7.19 -4.00 15.78
C ALA A 928 6.41 -2.82 16.39
N SER A 929 5.15 -2.68 16.00
CA SER A 929 4.19 -1.75 16.62
C SER A 929 3.72 -2.25 17.98
N TYR A 930 3.00 -1.39 18.72
CA TYR A 930 2.22 -1.78 19.89
C TYR A 930 1.40 -3.04 19.62
N ASN A 931 0.66 -3.05 18.51
CA ASN A 931 -0.24 -4.15 18.14
C ASN A 931 0.55 -5.44 17.88
N ALA A 932 1.72 -5.34 17.24
CA ALA A 932 2.60 -6.47 16.98
C ALA A 932 3.19 -7.06 18.27
N PHE A 933 3.68 -6.20 19.18
CA PHE A 933 4.17 -6.60 20.49
C PHE A 933 3.08 -7.24 21.34
N ASN A 934 1.90 -6.62 21.37
CA ASN A 934 0.71 -7.14 22.05
C ASN A 934 0.32 -8.52 21.52
N VAL A 935 0.26 -8.69 20.20
CA VAL A 935 -0.01 -10.00 19.61
C VAL A 935 1.11 -11.00 19.90
N ALA A 936 2.38 -10.61 19.95
CA ALA A 936 3.47 -11.55 20.22
C ALA A 936 3.48 -12.07 21.67
N VAL A 937 3.27 -11.19 22.65
CA VAL A 937 3.29 -11.54 24.08
C VAL A 937 2.03 -12.29 24.49
N THR A 938 0.86 -11.84 24.05
CA THR A 938 -0.43 -12.34 24.58
C THR A 938 -0.83 -13.74 24.10
N ARG A 939 -0.04 -14.38 23.23
CA ARG A 939 -0.26 -15.80 22.82
C ARG A 939 0.24 -16.79 23.85
N ALA A 940 1.20 -16.40 24.67
CA ALA A 940 1.81 -17.25 25.68
C ALA A 940 0.92 -17.41 26.92
N GLN A 941 0.98 -18.60 27.53
CA GLN A 941 0.37 -18.89 28.82
C GLN A 941 1.37 -18.80 29.97
N TYR A 942 2.63 -19.17 29.74
CA TYR A 942 3.65 -19.29 30.79
C TYR A 942 4.86 -18.38 30.58
N GLY A 943 5.33 -18.19 29.33
CA GLY A 943 6.51 -17.34 29.11
C GLY A 943 6.57 -16.64 27.75
N ALA A 944 7.17 -15.45 27.71
CA ALA A 944 7.38 -14.68 26.49
C ALA A 944 8.79 -14.10 26.44
N THR A 945 9.53 -14.39 25.38
CA THR A 945 10.91 -13.92 25.16
C THR A 945 10.99 -12.97 23.97
N VAL A 946 11.79 -11.90 24.05
CA VAL A 946 12.01 -10.94 22.96
C VAL A 946 13.48 -10.90 22.58
N PHE A 947 13.76 -11.04 21.28
CA PHE A 947 15.08 -10.80 20.69
C PHE A 947 15.03 -9.52 19.86
N THR A 948 16.02 -8.64 20.04
CA THR A 948 16.20 -7.40 19.27
C THR A 948 17.68 -7.11 19.06
N ASN A 949 17.99 -6.27 18.08
CA ASN A 949 19.33 -5.70 17.86
C ASN A 949 19.49 -4.28 18.40
N SER A 950 18.40 -3.64 18.82
CA SER A 950 18.43 -2.37 19.53
C SER A 950 17.22 -2.24 20.43
N LEU A 951 17.43 -2.23 21.74
CA LEU A 951 16.33 -2.06 22.68
C LEU A 951 15.75 -0.64 22.63
N ALA A 952 16.61 0.37 22.53
CA ALA A 952 16.19 1.76 22.47
C ALA A 952 15.35 2.05 21.23
N ASP A 953 15.69 1.45 20.09
CA ASP A 953 14.93 1.66 18.85
C ASP A 953 13.65 0.83 18.84
N LEU A 954 13.68 -0.38 19.41
CA LEU A 954 12.48 -1.20 19.57
C LEU A 954 11.46 -0.50 20.47
N ALA A 955 11.91 0.09 21.58
CA ALA A 955 11.06 0.88 22.47
C ALA A 955 10.36 2.03 21.73
N ARG A 956 11.04 2.70 20.79
CA ARG A 956 10.45 3.74 19.94
C ARG A 956 9.49 3.18 18.89
N GLU A 957 9.75 1.99 18.35
CA GLU A 957 8.87 1.35 17.38
C GLU A 957 7.56 0.85 18.03
N VAL A 958 7.63 0.23 19.21
CA VAL A 958 6.43 -0.29 19.91
C VAL A 958 5.54 0.81 20.47
N GLU A 959 6.04 2.03 20.61
CA GLU A 959 5.22 3.21 20.92
C GLU A 959 4.22 3.54 19.78
N ARG A 960 4.49 3.08 18.55
CA ARG A 960 3.58 3.28 17.42
C ARG A 960 2.38 2.36 17.53
N VAL A 961 1.18 2.94 17.50
CA VAL A 961 -0.08 2.20 17.42
C VAL A 961 -0.56 2.17 15.98
N ASP A 962 -0.81 0.97 15.46
CA ASP A 962 -1.39 0.80 14.14
C ASP A 962 -2.91 1.01 14.26
N VAL A 963 -3.42 2.10 13.68
CA VAL A 963 -4.84 2.46 13.69
C VAL A 963 -5.32 2.59 12.26
N LYS A 964 -6.50 2.02 11.97
CA LYS A 964 -7.15 2.21 10.68
C LYS A 964 -7.78 3.59 10.62
N SER A 965 -7.44 4.32 9.56
CA SER A 965 -8.09 5.58 9.24
C SER A 965 -9.44 5.31 8.58
N SER A 966 -10.46 6.07 8.98
CA SER A 966 -11.75 6.19 8.26
C SER A 966 -11.78 7.50 7.48
N SER A 967 -12.41 7.48 6.31
CA SER A 967 -12.62 8.69 5.50
C SER A 967 -13.58 9.66 6.20
N LEU A 968 -14.59 9.14 6.90
CA LEU A 968 -15.61 9.92 7.59
C LEU A 968 -15.05 10.69 8.79
N ASP A 969 -14.13 10.09 9.53
CA ASP A 969 -13.50 10.71 10.70
C ASP A 969 -12.71 11.96 10.27
N ARG A 970 -12.02 11.86 9.13
CA ARG A 970 -11.28 12.98 8.56
C ARG A 970 -12.19 14.06 8.02
N GLU A 971 -13.29 13.72 7.34
CA GLU A 971 -14.31 14.70 6.95
C GLU A 971 -14.86 15.45 8.17
N ALA A 972 -15.17 14.75 9.26
CA ALA A 972 -15.67 15.35 10.50
C ALA A 972 -14.63 16.30 11.12
N THR A 973 -13.35 15.91 11.12
CA THR A 973 -12.26 16.75 11.64
C THR A 973 -12.10 18.04 10.81
N ASN A 974 -12.35 17.97 9.50
CA ASN A 974 -12.18 19.11 8.59
C ASN A 974 -13.38 20.08 8.61
N LYS A 975 -14.60 19.61 8.94
CA LYS A 975 -15.80 20.46 9.12
C LYS A 975 -15.72 21.41 10.31
N VAL A 976 -14.85 21.16 11.30
CA VAL A 976 -14.64 22.04 12.45
C VAL A 976 -13.77 23.26 12.11
N VAL A 977 -13.19 23.30 10.90
CA VAL A 977 -12.30 24.39 10.47
C VAL A 977 -12.83 25.01 9.18
N PRO A 978 -13.44 26.20 9.21
CA PRO A 978 -13.88 26.85 7.99
C PRO A 978 -12.66 27.14 7.09
N PRO A 979 -12.79 26.98 5.76
CA PRO A 979 -11.75 27.38 4.83
C PRO A 979 -11.51 28.89 4.99
N ALA A 980 -10.24 29.28 5.17
CA ALA A 980 -9.86 30.67 5.15
C ALA A 980 -10.08 31.19 3.73
N VAL A 981 -11.18 31.93 3.53
CA VAL A 981 -11.37 32.76 2.35
C VAL A 981 -10.24 33.78 2.37
N VAL A 982 -9.34 33.69 1.39
CA VAL A 982 -8.33 34.72 1.14
C VAL A 982 -9.08 35.97 0.70
N LYS A 983 -9.34 36.89 1.63
CA LYS A 983 -9.70 38.26 1.29
C LYS A 983 -8.40 39.00 1.02
N LEU A 984 -8.23 39.43 -0.23
CA LEU A 984 -7.25 40.45 -0.54
C LEU A 984 -7.60 41.71 0.27
N PRO A 985 -6.62 42.43 0.83
CA PRO A 985 -6.88 43.59 1.67
C PRO A 985 -7.54 44.70 0.85
N ASN A 986 -8.67 45.19 1.35
CA ASN A 986 -9.29 46.42 0.87
C ASN A 986 -8.34 47.59 1.17
N GLY A 987 -7.86 48.27 0.13
CA GLY A 987 -7.24 49.59 0.25
C GLY A 987 -8.33 50.66 0.35
N GLU A 988 -8.18 51.57 1.32
CA GLU A 988 -9.02 52.75 1.49
C GLU A 988 -8.82 53.76 0.34
N ASP A 989 -9.87 54.56 0.16
CA ASP A 989 -10.17 55.47 -0.94
C ASP A 989 -9.06 56.45 -1.36
N GLY A 990 -8.89 56.64 -2.68
CA GLY A 990 -8.14 57.76 -3.23
C GLY A 990 -7.93 57.75 -4.75
N ALA A 991 -8.81 58.46 -5.47
CA ALA A 991 -8.68 58.97 -6.84
C ALA A 991 -8.68 57.97 -8.03
N ARG A 992 -9.79 58.04 -8.79
CA ARG A 992 -9.95 57.50 -10.15
C ARG A 992 -8.90 58.07 -11.11
N LYS A 993 -8.13 57.17 -11.76
CA LYS A 993 -7.62 57.36 -13.11
C LYS A 993 -7.76 56.04 -13.87
N GLU A 994 -8.43 56.10 -15.01
CA GLU A 994 -8.50 55.02 -16.00
C GLU A 994 -7.10 54.59 -16.39
N VAL A 995 -6.80 53.29 -16.25
CA VAL A 995 -5.62 52.65 -16.84
C VAL A 995 -6.09 51.38 -17.52
N SER A 996 -5.81 51.32 -18.81
CA SER A 996 -6.09 50.25 -19.77
C SER A 996 -5.79 48.84 -19.27
N GLU A 997 -6.68 47.90 -19.62
CA GLU A 997 -6.49 46.46 -19.49
C GLU A 997 -5.14 46.03 -20.11
N VAL A 998 -4.23 45.53 -19.26
CA VAL A 998 -3.04 44.80 -19.69
C VAL A 998 -3.38 43.32 -19.64
N ALA A 999 -3.35 42.68 -20.82
CA ALA A 999 -3.52 41.24 -21.00
C ALA A 999 -2.46 40.43 -20.22
N PRO A 1000 -2.77 39.19 -19.79
CA PRO A 1000 -1.82 38.32 -19.09
C PRO A 1000 -0.61 37.97 -19.98
N PRO A 1001 0.58 37.73 -19.39
CA PRO A 1001 1.79 37.46 -20.16
C PRO A 1001 1.71 36.10 -20.86
N GLU A 1002 1.78 36.11 -22.20
CA GLU A 1002 2.03 34.94 -23.03
C GLU A 1002 3.40 34.32 -22.69
N VAL A 1003 3.38 33.03 -22.38
CA VAL A 1003 4.58 32.19 -22.27
C VAL A 1003 5.15 31.99 -23.67
N LEU A 1004 6.28 32.64 -23.96
CA LEU A 1004 7.03 32.50 -25.20
C LEU A 1004 7.55 31.06 -25.38
N ARG A 1005 6.81 30.22 -26.12
CA ARG A 1005 7.36 29.06 -26.83
C ARG A 1005 7.84 29.54 -28.21
N ARG A 1006 9.15 29.66 -28.40
CA ARG A 1006 9.74 29.89 -29.74
C ARG A 1006 9.68 28.59 -30.53
N VAL A 1007 8.87 28.56 -31.58
CA VAL A 1007 9.01 27.65 -32.73
C VAL A 1007 9.33 28.51 -33.94
N PRO A 1008 10.42 28.26 -34.71
CA PRO A 1008 10.72 29.07 -35.86
C PRO A 1008 9.92 28.63 -37.10
N GLY A 1009 9.16 29.58 -37.66
CA GLY A 1009 8.82 29.63 -39.09
C GLY A 1009 7.44 29.12 -39.50
N LYS A 1010 6.50 30.04 -39.77
CA LYS A 1010 5.80 30.19 -41.07
C LYS A 1010 4.79 31.34 -41.01
N GLU A 1011 4.57 31.94 -42.17
CA GLU A 1011 3.92 33.23 -42.41
C GLU A 1011 2.43 33.29 -42.07
N LYS A 1012 1.97 34.53 -41.88
CA LYS A 1012 0.62 34.98 -41.51
C LYS A 1012 -0.42 34.66 -42.60
N GLU A 1013 -1.58 34.15 -42.18
CA GLU A 1013 -2.87 34.45 -42.82
C GLU A 1013 -3.93 34.80 -41.76
N VAL A 1014 -4.77 35.77 -42.09
CA VAL A 1014 -5.73 36.48 -41.23
C VAL A 1014 -7.14 35.98 -41.53
N MET A 1015 -7.97 35.70 -40.52
CA MET A 1015 -9.45 35.75 -40.59
C MET A 1015 -10.12 35.88 -39.19
N PRO A 1016 -11.39 36.34 -39.10
CA PRO A 1016 -11.83 37.33 -38.12
C PRO A 1016 -12.70 36.82 -36.94
N GLU A 1017 -13.01 37.79 -36.08
CA GLU A 1017 -13.65 37.82 -34.75
C GLU A 1017 -14.91 36.97 -34.51
N ARG A 1018 -15.04 36.47 -33.28
CA ARG A 1018 -16.28 35.88 -32.72
C ARG A 1018 -16.79 36.69 -31.52
N THR A 1019 -18.09 36.93 -31.59
CA THR A 1019 -18.96 37.71 -30.69
C THR A 1019 -19.12 37.09 -29.30
N VAL A 1020 -19.09 37.94 -28.28
CA VAL A 1020 -19.29 37.65 -26.85
C VAL A 1020 -20.79 37.64 -26.52
N TRP A 1021 -21.24 36.72 -25.66
CA TRP A 1021 -22.48 36.89 -24.88
C TRP A 1021 -22.21 36.60 -23.40
N SER A 1022 -22.55 37.57 -22.55
CA SER A 1022 -22.46 37.58 -21.10
C SER A 1022 -23.71 36.98 -20.45
N VAL A 1023 -23.53 36.40 -19.26
CA VAL A 1023 -24.59 35.82 -18.41
C VAL A 1023 -24.92 36.82 -17.30
N GLY A 1024 -26.21 37.14 -17.12
CA GLY A 1024 -26.73 37.91 -16.00
C GLY A 1024 -27.51 37.02 -15.02
N GLU A 1025 -27.28 37.24 -13.74
CA GLU A 1025 -27.93 36.62 -12.58
C GLU A 1025 -29.40 37.03 -12.42
N ALA A 1026 -30.25 36.16 -11.84
CA ALA A 1026 -31.00 36.42 -10.60
C ALA A 1026 -32.16 35.42 -10.30
N ALA A 1027 -32.29 35.15 -8.99
CA ALA A 1027 -33.51 35.03 -8.18
C ALA A 1027 -34.22 33.67 -7.93
N LEU A 1028 -34.39 33.47 -6.60
CA LEU A 1028 -35.12 32.47 -5.82
C LEU A 1028 -36.62 32.32 -6.17
N GLY A 1029 -37.15 31.09 -6.01
CA GLY A 1029 -38.58 30.83 -5.86
C GLY A 1029 -38.89 29.35 -5.62
N ARG A 1030 -39.49 29.03 -4.46
CA ARG A 1030 -39.95 27.70 -4.05
C ARG A 1030 -41.10 27.20 -4.94
N THR A 1031 -41.18 25.89 -5.19
CA THR A 1031 -42.35 24.99 -4.99
C THR A 1031 -42.08 23.62 -5.62
N GLU A 1032 -42.23 22.54 -4.85
CA GLU A 1032 -42.58 21.23 -5.42
C GLU A 1032 -44.10 21.20 -5.70
N PRO A 1033 -44.57 20.50 -6.75
CA PRO A 1033 -45.00 19.11 -6.52
C PRO A 1033 -44.78 18.13 -7.69
N SER A 1034 -44.65 16.87 -7.30
CA SER A 1034 -44.90 15.60 -8.02
C SER A 1034 -45.28 15.64 -9.52
N MET A 1035 -44.55 14.88 -10.36
CA MET A 1035 -45.19 14.02 -11.37
C MET A 1035 -44.25 12.94 -11.95
N LYS A 1036 -44.80 11.71 -11.92
CA LYS A 1036 -44.50 10.46 -12.64
C LYS A 1036 -43.47 10.51 -13.78
N HIS A 1037 -42.47 9.63 -13.72
CA HIS A 1037 -41.61 9.25 -14.85
C HIS A 1037 -42.39 8.47 -15.93
N PRO A 1038 -42.34 8.87 -17.21
CA PRO A 1038 -42.51 7.98 -18.35
C PRO A 1038 -41.15 7.54 -18.91
N GLY A 1039 -41.11 6.32 -19.44
CA GLY A 1039 -39.92 5.63 -19.92
C GLY A 1039 -39.15 6.36 -21.03
N PHE A 1040 -37.83 6.20 -20.98
CA PHE A 1040 -36.88 6.75 -21.92
C PHE A 1040 -36.84 5.87 -23.20
N ASP A 1041 -37.52 6.31 -24.27
CA ASP A 1041 -37.48 5.65 -25.58
C ASP A 1041 -36.26 6.13 -26.39
N ARG A 1042 -35.25 5.25 -26.53
CA ARG A 1042 -34.01 5.52 -27.27
C ARG A 1042 -34.20 5.68 -28.78
N GLY A 1043 -35.36 5.30 -29.34
CA GLY A 1043 -35.61 5.37 -30.78
C GLY A 1043 -35.87 6.79 -31.29
N ALA A 1044 -36.57 7.62 -30.51
CA ALA A 1044 -36.98 8.96 -30.94
C ALA A 1044 -35.81 9.96 -31.03
N ALA A 1045 -34.84 9.86 -30.11
CA ALA A 1045 -33.66 10.74 -30.10
C ALA A 1045 -32.68 10.45 -31.26
N LEU A 1046 -32.62 9.20 -31.74
CA LEU A 1046 -31.77 8.81 -32.87
C LEU A 1046 -32.36 9.30 -34.20
N LYS A 1047 -33.70 9.24 -34.34
CA LYS A 1047 -34.40 9.73 -35.53
C LYS A 1047 -34.28 11.25 -35.67
N SER A 1048 -34.44 12.00 -34.57
CA SER A 1048 -34.25 13.46 -34.55
C SER A 1048 -32.83 13.87 -34.98
N ARG A 1049 -31.79 13.16 -34.51
CA ARG A 1049 -30.39 13.40 -34.90
C ARG A 1049 -30.07 13.02 -36.34
N LEU A 1050 -30.72 11.98 -36.87
CA LEU A 1050 -30.54 11.55 -38.26
C LEU A 1050 -31.26 12.47 -39.25
N ASP A 1051 -32.43 13.00 -38.88
CA ASP A 1051 -33.15 14.01 -39.67
C ASP A 1051 -32.41 15.37 -39.68
N GLU A 1052 -31.66 15.68 -38.61
CA GLU A 1052 -30.76 16.84 -38.55
C GLU A 1052 -29.53 16.66 -39.47
N LEU A 1053 -28.97 15.44 -39.54
CA LEU A 1053 -27.85 15.11 -40.44
C LEU A 1053 -28.24 15.06 -41.92
N ALA A 1054 -29.47 14.65 -42.22
CA ALA A 1054 -30.04 14.63 -43.57
C ALA A 1054 -30.32 16.04 -44.13
N ARG A 1055 -30.48 17.06 -43.27
CA ARG A 1055 -30.63 18.47 -43.68
C ARG A 1055 -29.30 19.17 -43.98
N VAL A 1056 -28.18 18.66 -43.47
CA VAL A 1056 -26.85 19.29 -43.60
C VAL A 1056 -26.04 18.71 -44.77
N SER A 1057 -26.39 17.53 -45.27
CA SER A 1057 -25.75 16.89 -46.41
C SER A 1057 -26.76 16.74 -47.55
N GLY A 1058 -26.72 17.64 -48.53
CA GLY A 1058 -27.71 17.74 -49.62
C GLY A 1058 -27.70 16.58 -50.64
N HIS A 1059 -27.64 15.33 -50.21
CA HIS A 1059 -27.77 14.14 -51.05
C HIS A 1059 -28.71 13.12 -50.39
N ALA A 1060 -29.86 12.88 -51.03
CA ALA A 1060 -30.84 11.90 -50.59
C ALA A 1060 -30.36 10.47 -50.89
N VAL A 1061 -30.20 9.63 -49.86
CA VAL A 1061 -29.97 8.19 -50.03
C VAL A 1061 -31.15 7.43 -49.41
N LYS A 1062 -31.94 6.76 -50.27
CA LYS A 1062 -32.97 5.78 -49.88
C LYS A 1062 -32.29 4.58 -49.21
N LEU A 1063 -32.75 4.21 -48.01
CA LEU A 1063 -32.46 2.91 -47.41
C LEU A 1063 -33.36 1.84 -48.06
N PRO A 1064 -32.84 0.70 -48.53
CA PRO A 1064 -33.67 -0.46 -48.85
C PRO A 1064 -34.02 -1.23 -47.58
N ASP A 1065 -35.30 -1.52 -47.44
CA ASP A 1065 -35.84 -2.54 -46.56
C ASP A 1065 -35.28 -3.91 -46.97
N ASP A 1066 -34.70 -4.65 -46.02
CA ASP A 1066 -34.91 -6.10 -45.84
C ASP A 1066 -33.79 -6.73 -44.98
N ILE A 1067 -34.16 -6.97 -43.72
CA ILE A 1067 -33.43 -7.79 -42.76
C ILE A 1067 -34.00 -9.22 -42.83
N LEU A 1068 -33.19 -10.16 -43.36
CA LEU A 1068 -33.21 -11.64 -43.19
C LEU A 1068 -34.40 -12.43 -43.84
N PRO A 1069 -34.31 -13.78 -44.14
CA PRO A 1069 -33.24 -14.77 -43.86
C PRO A 1069 -32.94 -15.85 -44.97
N LYS A 1070 -31.93 -16.70 -44.70
CA LYS A 1070 -31.61 -18.07 -45.24
C LYS A 1070 -30.91 -18.20 -46.59
N VAL A 1071 -29.72 -18.85 -46.60
CA VAL A 1071 -29.40 -20.05 -47.41
C VAL A 1071 -28.32 -20.90 -46.71
N ARG A 1072 -28.55 -22.22 -46.67
CA ARG A 1072 -27.66 -23.32 -46.24
C ARG A 1072 -26.66 -23.69 -47.35
N GLY A 1073 -25.44 -24.13 -46.98
CA GLY A 1073 -24.52 -24.84 -47.89
C GLY A 1073 -23.35 -25.51 -47.14
N PRO A 1074 -22.85 -26.70 -47.55
CA PRO A 1074 -22.12 -27.63 -46.68
C PRO A 1074 -20.58 -27.49 -46.71
N ALA A 1075 -19.97 -28.24 -45.79
CA ALA A 1075 -18.55 -28.30 -45.45
C ALA A 1075 -17.59 -28.75 -46.58
N LEU A 1076 -16.34 -28.25 -46.50
CA LEU A 1076 -15.15 -28.86 -47.09
C LEU A 1076 -14.07 -28.99 -46.00
N PRO A 1077 -13.37 -30.14 -45.87
CA PRO A 1077 -12.36 -30.34 -44.85
C PRO A 1077 -10.94 -30.05 -45.36
N GLY A 1078 -10.09 -29.53 -44.47
CA GLY A 1078 -8.65 -29.77 -44.49
C GLY A 1078 -7.83 -28.90 -45.45
N ARG A 1079 -7.24 -27.83 -44.91
CA ARG A 1079 -5.84 -27.48 -45.17
C ARG A 1079 -5.34 -26.46 -44.14
N THR A 1080 -4.30 -26.86 -43.42
CA THR A 1080 -3.47 -26.00 -42.57
C THR A 1080 -2.83 -24.94 -43.46
N ILE A 1081 -3.09 -23.66 -43.20
CA ILE A 1081 -2.31 -22.56 -43.78
C ILE A 1081 -1.59 -21.87 -42.62
N THR A 1082 -0.29 -22.15 -42.52
CA THR A 1082 0.66 -21.37 -41.75
C THR A 1082 1.05 -20.17 -42.63
N VAL A 1083 0.68 -18.95 -42.27
CA VAL A 1083 1.26 -17.74 -42.89
C VAL A 1083 2.13 -17.04 -41.86
N ALA A 1084 3.43 -17.18 -42.05
CA ALA A 1084 4.41 -16.22 -41.57
C ALA A 1084 4.27 -14.95 -42.42
N ALA A 1085 3.91 -13.83 -41.79
CA ALA A 1085 3.87 -12.54 -42.49
C ALA A 1085 5.21 -11.81 -42.28
N SER A 1086 6.15 -12.11 -43.18
CA SER A 1086 7.28 -11.26 -43.51
C SER A 1086 6.81 -9.97 -44.20
N ARG A 1087 7.52 -8.88 -43.89
CA ARG A 1087 7.40 -7.52 -44.44
C ARG A 1087 7.14 -7.49 -45.96
N LEU A 1088 6.24 -6.61 -46.39
CA LEU A 1088 6.23 -6.04 -47.74
C LEU A 1088 6.04 -4.51 -47.65
N PRO A 1089 6.60 -3.76 -48.62
CA PRO A 1089 6.86 -2.33 -48.51
C PRO A 1089 5.63 -1.46 -48.81
N VAL A 1090 5.55 -0.33 -48.10
CA VAL A 1090 4.54 0.71 -48.27
C VAL A 1090 4.80 1.48 -49.55
N LYS A 1091 3.78 1.60 -50.40
CA LYS A 1091 3.70 2.60 -51.47
C LYS A 1091 2.77 3.72 -50.99
N GLU A 1092 3.27 4.94 -51.11
CA GLU A 1092 2.63 6.22 -50.79
C GLU A 1092 1.20 6.33 -51.34
N ILE A 1093 0.25 6.72 -50.48
CA ILE A 1093 -0.90 7.55 -50.88
C ILE A 1093 -1.12 8.60 -49.78
N ASP A 1094 -1.20 9.83 -50.25
CA ASP A 1094 -1.26 11.09 -49.53
C ASP A 1094 -2.65 11.42 -48.95
N HIS A 1095 -2.65 12.35 -48.01
CA HIS A 1095 -3.63 12.84 -47.03
C HIS A 1095 -5.16 12.76 -47.21
N GLY A 1096 -5.86 12.53 -46.08
CA GLY A 1096 -7.26 12.94 -45.85
C GLY A 1096 -7.82 12.50 -44.48
N PHE A 1097 -8.03 13.46 -43.57
CA PHE A 1097 -8.45 13.33 -42.16
C PHE A 1097 -9.62 12.37 -41.82
N GLY A 1098 -9.48 11.67 -40.68
CA GLY A 1098 -10.50 11.67 -39.62
C GLY A 1098 -11.18 10.35 -39.19
N LYS A 1099 -10.70 9.76 -38.09
CA LYS A 1099 -11.40 9.39 -36.83
C LYS A 1099 -10.89 8.09 -36.20
#